data_AF-A0A1C7IAS7-F1
#
_entry.id   AF-A0A1C7IAS7-F1
#
_cell.length_a   1.000
_cell.length_b   1.000
_cell.length_c   1.000
_cell.angle_alpha   90.00
_cell.angle_beta   90.00
_cell.angle_gamma   90.00
#
_symmetry.space_group_name_H-M   'P 1'
#
loop_
_entity.id
_entity.type
_entity.pdbx_description
1 polymer ?
#
loop_
_entity_poly.entity_id
_entity_poly.type
_entity_poly.pdbx_seq_one_letter_code
_entity_poly.pdbx_strand_id
1 'polypeptide(L)'
;MSENKIPCPFQGPGQQNPEFIGGYDMIRPTDNPQESDYWISSGETVVYDAGENMGSGGNLHFSDRLRISKGAVGGCTSTVTLDIEGNPLMYSYYPPHSLDIIFVLDVTASMMSGGSRKMALAKRALIQTIEMLWQKNRETVITIIPFARDAYIPQPEGGLSYNYLGTLFTWRRSTTGGNMIGQILGYRNGSYVSATDIPAYMQNSEPIAASAELSLYNYYNYYKIRYSDIYNADGSPKPDTVLEDYLASVYAQNPQAYTGNFIEAVADNRELTPAQLPYSMHDNGYQNNTILDNLIWAIPYGEDTNTEAGLREAYSFFKTPGFARSEDILRRAVILITDGQANRSINPAYSQIYAQPDSVDSDFFPDIPGSPWRYFMYLQQTLPNLISEIGNRSATYDELILALQRAWQISEKLKDPKDGNASVFVLGIEIGAQSPGPYTRENVLDIMRTIATTGSYLHEAAENGSENPIIEELERLVKNLLVLTGSLRVTITDTINTALFDYVPGTLRISGTQDGIKLKSKSAPDITDPSDPDYTVYEKPALLPDVSDGNVAGGVITVDLGAVPFPIASSDSQAKVRLMYEIKGKGSAYGTHLHTDNDRETYASYSEPSHPTADNSDLTYSGPPRSLYFQTPVVFCRPAYTVEKFVGISPENTKYKSLEIPACQTAFYRVAVGNHTDSEAAFPLLYEASGAATLEEAIHSTDRRILAENLTVPANSVREFTFRYKTDCCDHIIPDFAVLETPSGLLYDNASIKVQDGFASYVIQYLDRRTGRRICPDKLVENVSACTKIPVCRCIRRIPCWRFVGASACCLDLCKGDHVLKLYYVHR
;
A
#
# COMPACT_ATOMS: atom_id res chain seq x y z
N MET A 1 -21.39 -47.96 -1.75
CA MET A 1 -20.47 -46.82 -1.88
C MET A 1 -21.32 -45.57 -1.68
N SER A 2 -20.95 -44.68 -0.76
CA SER A 2 -21.60 -43.38 -0.64
C SER A 2 -21.27 -42.59 -1.89
N GLU A 3 -22.23 -42.51 -2.80
CA GLU A 3 -22.17 -41.62 -3.95
C GLU A 3 -22.17 -40.19 -3.39
N ASN A 4 -21.06 -39.46 -3.55
CA ASN A 4 -21.05 -38.01 -3.38
C ASN A 4 -21.89 -37.41 -4.52
N LYS A 5 -23.21 -37.55 -4.44
CA LYS A 5 -24.14 -36.73 -5.19
C LYS A 5 -24.04 -35.36 -4.54
N ILE A 6 -23.34 -34.43 -5.18
CA ILE A 6 -23.50 -33.01 -4.86
C ILE A 6 -24.86 -32.63 -5.47
N PRO A 7 -25.94 -32.47 -4.68
CA PRO A 7 -27.16 -31.83 -5.18
C PRO A 7 -26.71 -30.44 -5.64
N CYS A 8 -27.10 -30.02 -6.85
CA CYS A 8 -26.81 -28.72 -7.46
C CYS A 8 -26.09 -27.73 -6.51
N PRO A 9 -24.77 -27.45 -6.67
CA PRO A 9 -24.21 -26.28 -6.06
C PRO A 9 -24.73 -25.09 -6.88
N PHE A 10 -25.93 -24.69 -6.50
CA PHE A 10 -26.60 -23.42 -6.75
C PHE A 10 -27.09 -23.12 -8.17
N GLN A 11 -28.40 -22.86 -8.22
CA GLN A 11 -29.15 -22.14 -9.27
C GLN A 11 -29.54 -22.94 -10.53
N GLY A 12 -30.82 -23.36 -10.55
CA GLY A 12 -31.62 -23.22 -11.77
C GLY A 12 -32.23 -21.80 -11.82
N PRO A 13 -32.79 -21.36 -12.95
CA PRO A 13 -33.38 -20.03 -13.08
C PRO A 13 -34.46 -19.79 -12.01
N GLY A 14 -34.24 -18.79 -11.15
CA GLY A 14 -35.25 -18.28 -10.21
C GLY A 14 -35.42 -18.99 -8.85
N GLN A 15 -34.46 -19.77 -8.35
CA GLN A 15 -34.54 -20.35 -6.99
C GLN A 15 -33.52 -19.74 -6.01
N GLN A 16 -34.03 -19.28 -4.85
CA GLN A 16 -33.23 -18.91 -3.67
C GLN A 16 -32.49 -20.12 -3.10
N ASN A 17 -31.39 -19.88 -2.38
CA ASN A 17 -30.63 -20.93 -1.69
C ASN A 17 -31.53 -21.75 -0.73
N PRO A 18 -31.34 -23.09 -0.65
CA PRO A 18 -32.02 -23.88 0.36
C PRO A 18 -31.55 -23.50 1.78
N GLU A 19 -32.51 -23.29 2.68
CA GLU A 19 -32.37 -22.82 4.08
C GLU A 19 -31.36 -23.60 4.95
N PHE A 20 -30.95 -24.81 4.53
CA PHE A 20 -30.09 -25.74 5.27
C PHE A 20 -28.62 -25.76 4.79
N ILE A 21 -28.28 -25.04 3.73
CA ILE A 21 -26.88 -24.74 3.40
C ILE A 21 -26.48 -23.56 4.30
N GLY A 22 -26.04 -23.89 5.52
CA GLY A 22 -25.71 -22.90 6.53
C GLY A 22 -24.80 -21.81 5.96
N GLY A 23 -25.21 -20.57 6.12
CA GLY A 23 -24.56 -19.41 5.54
C GLY A 23 -25.69 -18.41 5.44
N TYR A 24 -25.83 -17.56 6.45
CA TYR A 24 -26.71 -16.42 6.29
C TYR A 24 -26.31 -15.71 4.99
N ASP A 25 -27.31 -15.42 4.16
CA ASP A 25 -27.26 -14.39 3.13
C ASP A 25 -26.82 -13.08 3.81
N MET A 26 -25.53 -12.90 4.05
CA MET A 26 -24.98 -11.58 4.27
C MET A 26 -24.87 -10.94 2.89
N ILE A 27 -26.03 -10.69 2.28
CA ILE A 27 -26.15 -9.70 1.22
C ILE A 27 -25.51 -8.45 1.79
N ARG A 28 -24.64 -7.80 1.02
CA ARG A 28 -24.07 -6.51 1.40
C ARG A 28 -25.23 -5.59 1.87
N PRO A 29 -25.33 -5.29 3.17
CA PRO A 29 -26.57 -4.72 3.72
C PRO A 29 -26.72 -3.25 3.33
N THR A 30 -25.62 -2.59 2.97
CA THR A 30 -25.55 -1.18 2.60
C THR A 30 -24.55 -0.98 1.47
N ASP A 31 -24.80 -0.01 0.57
CA ASP A 31 -23.81 0.42 -0.43
C ASP A 31 -22.97 1.62 0.06
N ASN A 32 -23.10 1.98 1.34
CA ASN A 32 -22.47 3.15 1.94
C ASN A 32 -21.31 2.73 2.87
N PRO A 33 -20.04 2.99 2.51
CA PRO A 33 -18.87 2.64 3.32
C PRO A 33 -18.82 3.27 4.72
N GLN A 34 -19.65 4.28 4.98
CA GLN A 34 -19.75 4.96 6.27
C GLN A 34 -20.64 4.23 7.27
N GLU A 35 -21.46 3.27 6.82
CA GLU A 35 -22.36 2.51 7.69
C GLU A 35 -21.63 1.30 8.29
N SER A 36 -21.92 0.98 9.56
CA SER A 36 -21.26 -0.10 10.30
C SER A 36 -21.37 -1.45 9.60
N ASP A 37 -22.54 -1.72 9.02
CA ASP A 37 -22.89 -3.02 8.45
C ASP A 37 -22.24 -3.25 7.08
N TYR A 38 -21.61 -2.21 6.51
CA TYR A 38 -20.82 -2.32 5.29
C TYR A 38 -19.64 -3.29 5.47
N TRP A 39 -19.04 -3.30 6.66
CA TRP A 39 -17.78 -3.99 6.94
C TRP A 39 -18.00 -5.26 7.76
N ILE A 40 -17.36 -6.35 7.34
CA ILE A 40 -17.13 -7.52 8.18
C ILE A 40 -15.78 -7.32 8.86
N SER A 41 -15.71 -7.51 10.17
CA SER A 41 -14.51 -7.29 10.95
C SER A 41 -13.84 -8.58 11.44
N SER A 42 -12.52 -8.57 11.57
CA SER A 42 -11.71 -9.66 12.15
C SER A 42 -12.06 -9.99 13.61
N GLY A 43 -12.77 -9.10 14.31
CA GLY A 43 -13.06 -9.21 15.73
C GLY A 43 -11.79 -9.05 16.57
N GLU A 44 -11.70 -9.81 17.66
CA GLU A 44 -10.53 -9.77 18.55
C GLU A 44 -9.32 -10.47 17.93
N THR A 45 -8.16 -9.84 18.05
CA THR A 45 -6.82 -10.29 17.70
C THR A 45 -5.99 -10.35 18.97
N VAL A 46 -5.34 -11.49 19.22
CA VAL A 46 -4.49 -11.71 20.39
C VAL A 46 -3.10 -12.09 19.93
N VAL A 47 -2.11 -11.28 20.29
CA VAL A 47 -0.71 -11.44 19.84
C VAL A 47 0.24 -11.34 21.01
N TYR A 48 1.38 -12.03 20.92
CA TYR A 48 2.41 -11.96 21.96
C TYR A 48 3.37 -10.79 21.71
N ASP A 49 3.74 -10.14 22.79
CA ASP A 49 4.76 -9.09 22.83
C ASP A 49 5.74 -9.36 23.97
N ALA A 50 7.02 -9.54 23.64
CA ALA A 50 8.10 -9.71 24.60
C ALA A 50 8.42 -8.41 25.36
N GLY A 51 8.15 -7.24 24.79
CA GLY A 51 8.40 -5.94 25.43
C GLY A 51 7.38 -5.57 26.50
N GLU A 52 6.21 -6.20 26.47
CA GLU A 52 5.12 -5.96 27.40
C GLU A 52 5.52 -6.26 28.86
N ASN A 53 4.84 -5.63 29.83
CA ASN A 53 5.14 -5.80 31.26
C ASN A 53 6.62 -5.55 31.61
N MET A 54 7.20 -4.46 31.08
CA MET A 54 8.61 -4.08 31.29
C MET A 54 9.60 -5.18 30.86
N GLY A 55 9.33 -5.84 29.73
CA GLY A 55 10.20 -6.87 29.16
C GLY A 55 10.01 -8.28 29.74
N SER A 56 9.01 -8.50 30.59
CA SER A 56 8.63 -9.86 31.03
C SER A 56 7.67 -10.57 30.07
N GLY A 57 7.16 -9.83 29.09
CA GLY A 57 6.29 -10.30 28.04
C GLY A 57 4.81 -10.38 28.44
N GLY A 58 3.94 -10.42 27.44
CA GLY A 58 2.50 -10.43 27.63
C GLY A 58 1.72 -10.62 26.34
N ASN A 59 0.43 -10.92 26.48
CA ASN A 59 -0.49 -10.96 25.35
C ASN A 59 -1.17 -9.60 25.21
N LEU A 60 -1.13 -9.04 24.01
CA LEU A 60 -1.84 -7.84 23.64
C LEU A 60 -3.15 -8.21 22.96
N HIS A 61 -4.19 -7.45 23.27
CA HIS A 61 -5.54 -7.63 22.75
C HIS A 61 -5.92 -6.44 21.90
N PHE A 62 -6.31 -6.69 20.65
CA PHE A 62 -6.75 -5.69 19.70
C PHE A 62 -8.10 -6.06 19.13
N SER A 63 -8.94 -5.07 18.85
CA SER A 63 -10.15 -5.29 18.07
C SER A 63 -9.97 -4.79 16.64
N ASP A 64 -10.61 -5.47 15.70
CA ASP A 64 -10.96 -5.00 14.36
C ASP A 64 -9.76 -4.50 13.51
N ARG A 65 -8.68 -5.29 13.50
CA ARG A 65 -7.44 -4.96 12.75
C ARG A 65 -7.57 -5.18 11.24
N LEU A 66 -8.49 -6.02 10.80
CA LEU A 66 -8.84 -6.20 9.39
C LEU A 66 -10.34 -6.08 9.22
N ARG A 67 -10.76 -5.27 8.25
CA ARG A 67 -12.16 -5.19 7.80
C ARG A 67 -12.25 -5.46 6.32
N ILE A 68 -13.28 -6.18 5.90
CA ILE A 68 -13.52 -6.51 4.50
C ILE A 68 -14.95 -6.22 4.09
N SER A 69 -15.15 -5.91 2.82
CA SER A 69 -16.47 -5.75 2.21
C SER A 69 -16.43 -6.20 0.76
N LYS A 70 -17.53 -6.79 0.26
CA LYS A 70 -17.68 -7.12 -1.14
C LYS A 70 -19.01 -6.60 -1.69
N GLY A 71 -18.96 -6.09 -2.90
CA GLY A 71 -20.11 -5.50 -3.60
C GLY A 71 -20.10 -5.82 -5.10
N ALA A 72 -21.25 -5.67 -5.75
CA ALA A 72 -21.35 -5.77 -7.20
C ALA A 72 -22.36 -4.72 -7.72
N VAL A 73 -22.03 -4.07 -8.84
CA VAL A 73 -22.88 -3.06 -9.48
C VAL A 73 -23.04 -3.40 -10.96
N GLY A 74 -24.28 -3.34 -11.46
CA GLY A 74 -24.60 -3.64 -12.85
C GLY A 74 -25.72 -4.68 -12.97
N GLY A 75 -25.72 -5.41 -14.09
CA GLY A 75 -26.70 -6.46 -14.35
C GLY A 75 -26.06 -7.73 -14.91
N CYS A 76 -26.39 -8.08 -16.15
CA CYS A 76 -25.75 -9.23 -16.82
C CYS A 76 -24.28 -8.98 -17.17
N THR A 77 -23.81 -7.74 -17.05
CA THR A 77 -22.39 -7.42 -16.93
C THR A 77 -22.29 -6.56 -15.69
N SER A 78 -21.48 -7.01 -14.73
CA SER A 78 -21.40 -6.41 -13.41
C SER A 78 -19.96 -6.21 -13.01
N THR A 79 -19.68 -5.05 -12.43
CA THR A 79 -18.40 -4.75 -11.80
C THR A 79 -18.47 -5.22 -10.35
N VAL A 80 -17.56 -6.12 -9.96
CA VAL A 80 -17.41 -6.62 -8.60
C VAL A 80 -16.27 -5.85 -7.92
N THR A 81 -16.47 -5.48 -6.65
CA THR A 81 -15.49 -4.77 -5.84
C THR A 81 -15.25 -5.50 -4.52
N LEU A 82 -13.99 -5.67 -4.14
CA LEU A 82 -13.57 -6.17 -2.84
C LEU A 82 -12.78 -5.07 -2.15
N ASP A 83 -13.31 -4.60 -1.04
CA ASP A 83 -12.70 -3.58 -0.20
C ASP A 83 -12.07 -4.21 1.03
N ILE A 84 -10.87 -3.74 1.36
CA ILE A 84 -10.06 -4.21 2.47
C ILE A 84 -9.56 -2.99 3.20
N GLU A 85 -9.76 -2.96 4.52
CA GLU A 85 -9.18 -1.97 5.40
C GLU A 85 -8.32 -2.68 6.45
N GLY A 86 -7.05 -2.30 6.52
CA GLY A 86 -6.13 -2.79 7.55
C GLY A 86 -5.73 -1.67 8.50
N ASN A 87 -5.61 -2.01 9.78
CA ASN A 87 -5.09 -1.16 10.84
C ASN A 87 -3.94 -1.90 11.54
N PRO A 88 -2.87 -1.20 11.97
CA PRO A 88 -1.68 -1.84 12.51
C PRO A 88 -1.91 -2.33 13.95
N LEU A 89 -1.07 -3.26 14.38
CA LEU A 89 -0.93 -3.70 15.77
C LEU A 89 0.22 -2.91 16.39
N MET A 90 0.09 -2.52 17.66
CA MET A 90 1.15 -1.80 18.37
C MET A 90 1.81 -2.71 19.39
N TYR A 91 3.13 -2.78 19.37
CA TYR A 91 3.93 -3.54 20.35
C TYR A 91 4.75 -2.57 21.19
N SER A 92 4.98 -2.95 22.43
CA SER A 92 5.97 -2.34 23.30
C SER A 92 7.34 -2.57 22.69
N TYR A 93 7.89 -1.53 22.07
CA TYR A 93 9.24 -1.53 21.54
C TYR A 93 10.16 -0.95 22.58
N TYR A 94 10.62 -1.81 23.49
CA TYR A 94 11.47 -1.43 24.61
C TYR A 94 12.87 -2.04 24.46
N PRO A 95 13.82 -1.34 23.83
CA PRO A 95 15.19 -1.82 23.84
C PRO A 95 16.09 -0.95 24.72
N PRO A 96 17.13 -1.53 25.35
CA PRO A 96 18.18 -0.82 26.09
C PRO A 96 19.15 -0.03 25.18
N HIS A 97 18.71 0.38 23.99
CA HIS A 97 19.57 0.89 22.92
C HIS A 97 19.19 2.30 22.51
N SER A 98 20.22 3.05 22.09
CA SER A 98 20.16 4.48 21.91
C SER A 98 19.48 4.91 20.60
N LEU A 99 18.58 5.89 20.67
CA LEU A 99 17.97 6.53 19.50
C LEU A 99 18.92 7.59 18.92
N ASP A 100 19.00 7.68 17.60
CA ASP A 100 19.71 8.75 16.90
C ASP A 100 18.68 9.64 16.20
N ILE A 101 18.45 10.83 16.77
CA ILE A 101 17.38 11.74 16.35
C ILE A 101 18.00 13.03 15.81
N ILE A 102 17.60 13.41 14.60
CA ILE A 102 17.98 14.65 13.96
C ILE A 102 16.74 15.54 13.87
N PHE A 103 16.73 16.68 14.57
CA PHE A 103 15.73 17.71 14.36
C PHE A 103 16.17 18.62 13.22
N VAL A 104 15.35 18.71 12.18
CA VAL A 104 15.52 19.64 11.07
C VAL A 104 14.54 20.79 11.29
N LEU A 105 15.05 21.92 11.79
CA LEU A 105 14.23 23.02 12.29
C LEU A 105 14.23 24.18 11.30
N ASP A 106 13.06 24.50 10.78
CA ASP A 106 12.84 25.70 9.98
C ASP A 106 12.98 26.95 10.85
N VAL A 107 13.91 27.83 10.49
CA VAL A 107 14.18 29.07 11.23
C VAL A 107 13.84 30.33 10.43
N THR A 108 12.91 30.23 9.48
CA THR A 108 12.62 31.29 8.51
C THR A 108 11.75 32.45 9.03
N ALA A 109 11.70 33.53 8.24
CA ALA A 109 10.89 34.75 8.45
C ALA A 109 9.46 34.49 8.89
N SER A 110 8.80 33.53 8.24
CA SER A 110 7.40 33.22 8.49
C SER A 110 7.17 32.74 9.93
N MET A 111 8.17 32.08 10.54
CA MET A 111 8.13 31.58 11.92
C MET A 111 8.15 32.70 12.98
N MET A 112 8.45 33.96 12.59
CA MET A 112 8.56 35.11 13.51
C MET A 112 7.87 36.40 13.02
N SER A 113 7.25 36.37 11.85
CA SER A 113 6.68 37.58 11.25
C SER A 113 5.42 38.08 11.97
N GLY A 114 5.21 39.40 12.00
CA GLY A 114 3.93 40.01 12.42
C GLY A 114 3.54 39.83 13.90
N GLY A 115 4.49 39.49 14.78
CA GLY A 115 4.22 39.18 16.19
C GLY A 115 3.87 37.71 16.46
N SER A 116 4.10 36.82 15.48
CA SER A 116 3.93 35.38 15.65
C SER A 116 4.92 34.80 16.65
N ARG A 117 4.46 33.84 17.46
CA ARG A 117 5.27 33.12 18.45
C ARG A 117 5.69 31.73 17.98
N LYS A 118 5.44 31.36 16.71
CA LYS A 118 5.73 30.00 16.18
C LYS A 118 7.15 29.53 16.49
N MET A 119 8.17 30.35 16.22
CA MET A 119 9.57 29.99 16.50
C MET A 119 9.84 29.78 17.99
N ALA A 120 9.33 30.66 18.85
CA ALA A 120 9.50 30.52 20.30
C ALA A 120 8.80 29.26 20.83
N LEU A 121 7.57 29.00 20.37
CA LEU A 121 6.80 27.81 20.74
C LEU A 121 7.44 26.52 20.18
N ALA A 122 7.97 26.53 18.96
CA ALA A 122 8.69 25.40 18.37
C ALA A 122 9.97 25.08 19.15
N LYS A 123 10.72 26.09 19.56
CA LYS A 123 11.90 25.91 20.42
C LYS A 123 11.56 25.37 21.81
N ARG A 124 10.51 25.91 22.46
CA ARG A 124 10.00 25.36 23.73
C ARG A 124 9.59 23.90 23.58
N ALA A 125 8.89 23.59 22.49
CA ALA A 125 8.45 22.24 22.20
C ALA A 125 9.64 21.31 21.96
N LEU A 126 10.67 21.78 21.25
CA LEU A 126 11.91 21.04 21.03
C LEU A 126 12.61 20.70 22.36
N ILE A 127 12.73 21.67 23.29
CA ILE A 127 13.30 21.44 24.63
C ILE A 127 12.54 20.32 25.35
N GLN A 128 11.22 20.47 25.49
CA GLN A 128 10.39 19.48 26.20
C GLN A 128 10.44 18.11 25.54
N THR A 129 10.44 18.06 24.20
CA THR A 129 10.54 16.81 23.44
C THR A 129 11.86 16.09 23.70
N ILE A 130 12.98 16.82 23.72
CA ILE A 130 14.30 16.29 24.06
C ILE A 130 14.32 15.75 25.49
N GLU A 131 13.76 16.49 26.45
CA GLU A 131 13.67 16.04 27.84
C GLU A 131 12.84 14.75 27.97
N MET A 132 11.70 14.66 27.28
CA MET A 132 10.87 13.45 27.27
C MET A 132 11.61 12.24 26.69
N LEU A 133 12.33 12.44 25.59
CA LEU A 133 13.15 11.40 24.99
C LEU A 133 14.22 10.90 25.97
N TRP A 134 14.90 11.79 26.68
CA TRP A 134 15.88 11.40 27.70
C TRP A 134 15.29 10.81 28.98
N GLN A 135 14.07 11.21 29.36
CA GLN A 135 13.34 10.56 30.45
C GLN A 135 13.03 9.09 30.13
N LYS A 136 12.72 8.80 28.85
CA LYS A 136 12.50 7.42 28.37
C LYS A 136 13.80 6.66 28.16
N ASN A 137 14.81 7.33 27.61
CA ASN A 137 16.11 6.74 27.30
C ASN A 137 17.22 7.79 27.32
N ARG A 138 18.00 7.82 28.41
CA ARG A 138 19.12 8.76 28.61
C ARG A 138 20.27 8.59 27.59
N GLU A 139 20.31 7.48 26.86
CA GLU A 139 21.32 7.23 25.82
C GLU A 139 20.93 7.83 24.45
N THR A 140 19.72 8.37 24.31
CA THR A 140 19.27 9.06 23.10
C THR A 140 20.24 10.19 22.74
N VAL A 141 20.68 10.23 21.48
CA VAL A 141 21.54 11.28 20.94
C VAL A 141 20.71 12.17 20.02
N ILE A 142 20.85 13.46 20.25
CA ILE A 142 20.16 14.50 19.50
C ILE A 142 21.15 15.25 18.63
N THR A 143 20.80 15.50 17.38
CA THR A 143 21.46 16.48 16.51
C THR A 143 20.42 17.50 16.06
N ILE A 144 20.78 18.77 16.01
CA ILE A 144 19.86 19.84 15.60
C ILE A 144 20.44 20.52 14.38
N ILE A 145 19.67 20.56 13.30
CA ILE A 145 20.00 21.18 12.03
C ILE A 145 18.97 22.29 11.78
N PRO A 146 19.23 23.52 12.23
CA PRO A 146 18.48 24.66 11.77
C PRO A 146 18.64 24.81 10.25
N PHE A 147 17.63 25.28 9.54
CA PHE A 147 17.73 25.61 8.13
C PHE A 147 16.86 26.81 7.74
N ALA A 148 17.33 27.54 6.76
CA ALA A 148 16.60 28.61 6.07
C ALA A 148 16.98 28.57 4.58
N ARG A 149 17.72 29.56 4.06
CA ARG A 149 18.29 29.54 2.69
C ARG A 149 19.18 28.32 2.44
N ASP A 150 19.89 27.90 3.47
CA ASP A 150 20.76 26.73 3.52
C ASP A 150 20.68 26.12 4.94
N ALA A 151 21.24 24.92 5.12
CA ALA A 151 21.35 24.29 6.42
C ALA A 151 22.50 24.89 7.24
N TYR A 152 22.30 25.02 8.54
CA TYR A 152 23.35 25.41 9.48
C TYR A 152 24.05 24.11 9.91
N ILE A 153 25.28 23.87 9.45
CA ILE A 153 25.96 22.56 9.53
C ILE A 153 26.73 22.39 10.85
N PRO A 154 26.34 21.45 11.73
CA PRO A 154 27.09 21.15 12.95
C PRO A 154 28.49 20.61 12.65
N GLN A 155 29.51 21.16 13.31
CA GLN A 155 30.87 20.64 13.23
C GLN A 155 31.09 19.54 14.29
N PRO A 156 31.81 18.44 13.97
CA PRO A 156 32.13 17.40 14.93
C PRO A 156 32.94 17.87 16.15
N GLU A 157 33.69 18.98 16.01
CA GLU A 157 34.55 19.55 17.07
C GLU A 157 33.80 20.59 17.94
N GLY A 158 32.50 20.82 17.69
CA GLY A 158 31.69 21.84 18.35
C GLY A 158 31.52 23.11 17.50
N GLY A 159 30.45 23.87 17.75
CA GLY A 159 30.04 24.97 16.88
C GLY A 159 29.49 24.49 15.53
N LEU A 160 29.16 25.43 14.64
CA LEU A 160 28.75 25.12 13.26
C LEU A 160 29.67 25.83 12.29
N SER A 161 30.00 25.18 11.18
CA SER A 161 30.50 25.90 10.01
C SER A 161 29.30 26.43 9.27
N TYR A 162 28.87 27.61 9.65
CA TYR A 162 28.03 28.40 8.77
C TYR A 162 28.98 29.24 7.90
N ASN A 163 28.97 29.01 6.59
CA ASN A 163 29.59 29.96 5.67
C ASN A 163 28.69 31.21 5.61
N TYR A 164 28.79 32.04 6.64
CA TYR A 164 28.07 33.30 6.80
C TYR A 164 28.21 34.11 5.50
N LEU A 165 29.42 34.29 4.97
CA LEU A 165 29.65 35.09 3.78
C LEU A 165 28.94 34.56 2.52
N GLY A 166 28.89 33.24 2.33
CA GLY A 166 28.14 32.64 1.22
C GLY A 166 26.66 32.98 1.29
N THR A 167 26.04 32.83 2.45
CA THR A 167 24.58 33.00 2.70
C THR A 167 24.12 34.43 2.99
N LEU A 168 25.05 35.32 3.35
CA LEU A 168 24.83 36.73 3.67
C LEU A 168 24.58 37.63 2.46
N PHE A 169 25.05 37.26 1.28
CA PHE A 169 24.97 38.14 0.11
C PHE A 169 23.95 37.62 -0.90
N THR A 170 22.73 38.14 -0.81
CA THR A 170 21.74 38.01 -1.88
C THR A 170 21.15 39.36 -2.26
N TRP A 171 21.01 39.60 -3.56
CA TRP A 171 20.46 40.81 -4.14
C TRP A 171 18.98 40.58 -4.49
N ARG A 172 18.07 41.32 -3.87
CA ARG A 172 16.63 41.30 -4.21
C ARG A 172 16.23 42.62 -4.87
N ARG A 173 15.64 42.62 -6.06
CA ARG A 173 15.17 43.89 -6.67
C ARG A 173 13.86 44.37 -6.04
N SER A 174 13.76 45.68 -5.80
CA SER A 174 12.50 46.33 -5.42
C SER A 174 11.53 46.35 -6.62
N THR A 175 10.27 45.95 -6.39
CA THR A 175 9.21 45.81 -7.41
C THR A 175 8.77 47.13 -8.03
N THR A 176 9.20 48.27 -7.50
CA THR A 176 8.77 49.61 -7.94
C THR A 176 9.81 50.43 -8.71
N GLY A 177 11.05 49.94 -8.95
CA GLY A 177 12.07 50.88 -9.47
C GLY A 177 13.38 50.41 -10.10
N GLY A 178 13.63 49.13 -10.42
CA GLY A 178 14.88 48.80 -11.13
C GLY A 178 16.10 48.41 -10.29
N ASN A 179 16.07 48.65 -8.98
CA ASN A 179 17.27 48.68 -8.14
C ASN A 179 17.32 47.53 -7.11
N MET A 180 18.51 47.18 -6.64
CA MET A 180 18.73 46.05 -5.73
C MET A 180 18.65 46.44 -4.24
N ILE A 181 18.21 45.49 -3.43
CA ILE A 181 18.19 45.45 -1.97
C ILE A 181 19.19 44.37 -1.57
N GLY A 182 20.23 44.73 -0.84
CA GLY A 182 21.07 43.76 -0.15
C GLY A 182 20.37 43.28 1.13
N GLN A 183 20.39 41.98 1.39
CA GLN A 183 19.78 41.37 2.58
C GLN A 183 20.81 40.54 3.34
N ILE A 184 21.02 40.87 4.62
CA ILE A 184 21.92 40.19 5.55
C ILE A 184 21.13 39.83 6.79
N LEU A 185 20.93 38.54 7.10
CA LEU A 185 20.32 38.08 8.36
C LEU A 185 19.06 38.87 8.80
N GLY A 186 18.08 39.02 7.90
CA GLY A 186 16.87 39.81 8.18
C GLY A 186 17.03 41.32 8.15
N TYR A 187 18.25 41.86 8.11
CA TYR A 187 18.50 43.26 7.79
C TYR A 187 18.25 43.50 6.30
N ARG A 188 17.08 44.03 6.00
CA ARG A 188 16.80 44.64 4.69
C ARG A 188 17.35 46.05 4.70
N ASN A 189 18.31 46.33 3.83
CA ASN A 189 18.54 47.73 3.48
C ASN A 189 17.29 48.23 2.74
N GLY A 190 16.46 49.04 3.41
CA GLY A 190 15.27 49.65 2.80
C GLY A 190 15.61 50.68 1.71
N SER A 191 16.90 50.95 1.50
CA SER A 191 17.42 51.92 0.54
C SER A 191 18.00 51.20 -0.68
N TYR A 192 17.77 51.80 -1.85
CA TYR A 192 18.24 51.32 -3.14
C TYR A 192 19.78 51.24 -3.19
N VAL A 193 20.34 50.08 -3.56
CA VAL A 193 21.78 49.91 -3.84
C VAL A 193 21.97 49.80 -5.35
N SER A 194 22.66 50.77 -5.95
CA SER A 194 22.97 50.74 -7.38
C SER A 194 24.16 49.82 -7.66
N ALA A 195 24.36 49.47 -8.93
CA ALA A 195 25.52 48.70 -9.39
C ALA A 195 26.88 49.23 -8.93
N THR A 196 27.00 50.56 -8.86
CA THR A 196 28.21 51.25 -8.45
C THR A 196 28.40 51.29 -6.93
N ASP A 197 27.34 51.05 -6.15
CA ASP A 197 27.36 51.10 -4.69
C ASP A 197 27.61 49.72 -4.06
N ILE A 198 27.64 48.64 -4.85
CA ILE A 198 27.83 47.26 -4.39
C ILE A 198 29.14 47.07 -3.61
N PRO A 199 30.32 47.48 -4.10
CA PRO A 199 31.56 47.26 -3.36
C PRO A 199 31.55 47.99 -2.01
N ALA A 200 30.98 49.19 -1.97
CA ALA A 200 30.79 49.95 -0.74
C ALA A 200 29.78 49.26 0.20
N TYR A 201 28.70 48.67 -0.33
CA TYR A 201 27.75 47.89 0.45
C TYR A 201 28.39 46.62 1.02
N MET A 202 29.20 45.88 0.25
CA MET A 202 29.98 44.73 0.71
C MET A 202 30.96 45.11 1.83
N GLN A 203 31.66 46.22 1.66
CA GLN A 203 32.54 46.75 2.70
C GLN A 203 31.76 47.21 3.95
N ASN A 204 30.56 47.78 3.78
CA ASN A 204 29.68 48.18 4.88
C ASN A 204 29.01 46.99 5.58
N SER A 205 29.02 45.80 4.97
CA SER A 205 28.41 44.59 5.52
C SER A 205 29.40 43.62 6.12
N GLU A 206 30.69 43.77 5.83
CA GLU A 206 31.80 43.08 6.49
C GLU A 206 31.71 43.14 8.04
N PRO A 207 31.39 44.29 8.68
CA PRO A 207 31.18 44.34 10.13
C PRO A 207 29.97 43.52 10.61
N ILE A 208 28.92 43.39 9.78
CA ILE A 208 27.72 42.62 10.12
C ILE A 208 28.00 41.13 10.00
N ALA A 209 28.77 40.72 8.99
CA ALA A 209 29.28 39.35 8.85
C ALA A 209 30.15 38.95 10.04
N ALA A 210 31.12 39.81 10.41
CA ALA A 210 31.96 39.61 11.59
C ALA A 210 31.14 39.55 12.89
N SER A 211 30.08 40.36 13.01
CA SER A 211 29.16 40.29 14.16
C SER A 211 28.37 38.98 14.23
N ALA A 212 28.08 38.35 13.09
CA ALA A 212 27.36 37.10 13.03
C ALA A 212 28.23 35.89 13.39
N GLU A 213 29.53 35.94 13.06
CA GLU A 213 30.54 34.99 13.55
C GLU A 213 30.65 35.03 15.08
N LEU A 214 30.37 36.18 15.70
CA LEU A 214 30.32 36.35 17.15
C LEU A 214 28.95 35.98 17.76
N SER A 215 28.01 35.37 17.03
CA SER A 215 26.74 34.92 17.59
C SER A 215 26.94 33.85 18.67
N LEU A 216 26.20 33.93 19.77
CA LEU A 216 26.19 32.93 20.86
C LEU A 216 25.97 31.50 20.32
N TYR A 217 25.18 31.38 19.25
CA TYR A 217 24.98 30.14 18.52
C TYR A 217 26.27 29.40 18.17
N ASN A 218 27.30 30.11 17.70
CA ASN A 218 28.53 29.48 17.22
C ASN A 218 29.38 28.87 18.35
N TYR A 219 29.04 29.15 19.61
CA TYR A 219 29.76 28.66 20.79
C TYR A 219 29.15 27.38 21.37
N TYR A 220 27.88 27.07 21.07
CA TYR A 220 27.24 25.82 21.49
C TYR A 220 27.52 24.67 20.50
N ASN A 221 27.52 23.44 21.03
CA ASN A 221 27.62 22.23 20.21
C ASN A 221 26.23 21.64 19.92
N TYR A 222 25.83 21.66 18.64
CA TYR A 222 24.57 21.09 18.17
C TYR A 222 24.71 19.67 17.58
N TYR A 223 25.93 19.12 17.59
CA TYR A 223 26.25 17.81 17.06
C TYR A 223 26.30 16.75 18.16
N LYS A 224 25.49 15.70 18.02
CA LYS A 224 25.42 14.54 18.92
C LYS A 224 25.31 14.88 20.42
N ILE A 225 24.39 15.78 20.77
CA ILE A 225 24.05 16.16 22.14
C ILE A 225 23.54 14.94 22.91
N ARG A 226 24.10 14.69 24.09
CA ARG A 226 23.71 13.62 25.02
C ARG A 226 23.15 14.19 26.32
N TYR A 227 22.37 13.37 27.03
CA TYR A 227 21.90 13.70 28.37
C TYR A 227 23.04 14.12 29.31
N SER A 228 24.17 13.42 29.24
CA SER A 228 25.36 13.70 30.07
C SER A 228 26.04 15.02 29.75
N ASP A 229 25.76 15.64 28.60
CA ASP A 229 26.34 16.94 28.25
C ASP A 229 25.57 18.08 28.96
N ILE A 230 24.29 17.85 29.24
CA ILE A 230 23.36 18.83 29.80
C ILE A 230 23.14 18.63 31.30
N TYR A 231 23.05 17.38 31.77
CA TYR A 231 22.68 17.04 33.15
C TYR A 231 23.74 16.19 33.86
N ASN A 232 23.75 16.30 35.19
CA ASN A 232 24.47 15.38 36.07
C ASN A 232 23.71 14.07 36.24
N ALA A 233 24.36 13.06 36.83
CA ALA A 233 23.75 11.75 37.04
C ALA A 233 22.48 11.77 37.92
N ASP A 234 22.39 12.73 38.84
CA ASP A 234 21.24 12.98 39.72
C ASP A 234 20.08 13.72 39.03
N GLY A 235 20.27 14.15 37.78
CA GLY A 235 19.30 14.90 37.00
C GLY A 235 19.33 16.41 37.19
N SER A 236 20.24 16.95 38.00
CA SER A 236 20.46 18.40 38.07
C SER A 236 21.13 18.92 36.78
N PRO A 237 20.72 20.09 36.24
CA PRO A 237 21.36 20.68 35.09
C PRO A 237 22.80 21.09 35.43
N LYS A 238 23.72 20.94 34.47
CA LYS A 238 25.09 21.42 34.60
C LYS A 238 25.15 22.94 34.49
N PRO A 239 26.16 23.59 35.10
CA PRO A 239 26.42 25.01 34.87
C PRO A 239 26.64 25.29 33.38
N ASP A 240 26.07 26.38 32.90
CA ASP A 240 26.22 26.80 31.50
C ASP A 240 27.50 27.61 31.29
N THR A 241 28.63 26.90 31.33
CA THR A 241 29.94 27.52 31.15
C THR A 241 30.10 28.18 29.77
N VAL A 242 29.33 27.75 28.76
CA VAL A 242 29.38 28.34 27.41
C VAL A 242 28.79 29.75 27.42
N LEU A 243 27.61 29.93 28.03
CA LEU A 243 27.00 31.25 28.19
C LEU A 243 27.84 32.14 29.10
N GLU A 244 28.33 31.61 30.22
CA GLU A 244 29.19 32.36 31.15
C GLU A 244 30.44 32.91 30.45
N ASP A 245 31.14 32.07 29.69
CA ASP A 245 32.33 32.46 28.94
C ASP A 245 32.00 33.45 27.81
N TYR A 246 30.88 33.25 27.10
CA TYR A 246 30.43 34.17 26.06
C TYR A 246 30.13 35.57 26.63
N LEU A 247 29.43 35.64 27.76
CA LEU A 247 29.12 36.90 28.43
C LEU A 247 30.39 37.61 28.89
N ALA A 248 31.36 36.87 29.44
CA ALA A 248 32.62 37.41 29.94
C ALA A 248 33.60 37.85 28.84
N SER A 249 33.60 37.16 27.69
CA SER A 249 34.65 37.31 26.67
C SER A 249 34.19 37.94 25.36
N VAL A 250 32.91 37.85 24.99
CA VAL A 250 32.36 38.39 23.73
C VAL A 250 31.44 39.57 24.02
N TYR A 251 30.35 39.36 24.77
CA TYR A 251 29.40 40.41 25.10
C TYR A 251 30.06 41.58 25.84
N ALA A 252 30.90 41.30 26.85
CA ALA A 252 31.58 42.32 27.63
C ALA A 252 32.52 43.23 26.82
N GLN A 253 32.97 42.81 25.63
CA GLN A 253 33.83 43.64 24.78
C GLN A 253 33.04 44.78 24.10
N ASN A 254 31.76 44.56 23.81
CA ASN A 254 30.91 45.57 23.19
C ASN A 254 29.42 45.39 23.54
N PRO A 255 29.00 45.68 24.79
CA PRO A 255 27.59 45.52 25.20
C PRO A 255 26.61 46.35 24.36
N GLN A 256 27.06 47.50 23.85
CA GLN A 256 26.23 48.39 23.02
C GLN A 256 25.83 47.77 21.66
N ALA A 257 26.53 46.74 21.19
CA ALA A 257 26.14 46.01 19.98
C ALA A 257 24.84 45.19 20.16
N TYR A 258 24.44 44.94 21.40
CA TYR A 258 23.31 44.07 21.74
C TYR A 258 22.08 44.84 22.23
N THR A 259 22.04 46.17 22.05
CA THR A 259 20.90 47.00 22.49
C THR A 259 19.59 46.53 21.87
N GLY A 260 18.60 46.26 22.72
CA GLY A 260 17.29 45.71 22.35
C GLY A 260 17.24 44.18 22.27
N ASN A 261 18.34 43.47 22.52
CA ASN A 261 18.41 42.02 22.54
C ASN A 261 18.14 41.47 23.96
N PHE A 262 17.51 40.31 24.05
CA PHE A 262 17.24 39.65 25.33
C PHE A 262 18.49 39.30 26.14
N ILE A 263 19.66 39.16 25.49
CA ILE A 263 20.93 38.93 26.16
C ILE A 263 21.30 40.04 27.15
N GLU A 264 20.82 41.28 26.98
CA GLU A 264 21.01 42.35 27.95
C GLU A 264 20.35 42.00 29.30
N ALA A 265 19.14 41.46 29.26
CA ALA A 265 18.43 41.03 30.47
C ALA A 265 19.11 39.81 31.11
N VAL A 266 19.69 38.91 30.30
CA VAL A 266 20.45 37.75 30.79
C VAL A 266 21.73 38.20 31.49
N ALA A 267 22.51 39.08 30.86
CA ALA A 267 23.77 39.59 31.39
C ALA A 267 23.58 40.38 32.70
N ASP A 268 22.50 41.16 32.79
CA ASP A 268 22.16 41.97 33.97
C ASP A 268 21.37 41.16 35.04
N ASN A 269 21.11 39.87 34.81
CA ASN A 269 20.26 39.01 35.63
C ASN A 269 18.89 39.64 35.98
N ARG A 270 18.27 40.29 34.99
CA ARG A 270 17.07 41.10 35.14
C ARG A 270 15.85 40.35 34.61
N GLU A 271 14.71 40.49 35.30
CA GLU A 271 13.45 39.88 34.88
C GLU A 271 13.00 40.40 33.50
N LEU A 272 12.39 39.51 32.71
CA LEU A 272 11.78 39.86 31.44
C LEU A 272 10.45 40.58 31.64
N THR A 273 10.17 41.54 30.76
CA THR A 273 8.86 42.19 30.76
C THR A 273 7.77 41.24 30.25
N PRO A 274 6.48 41.49 30.56
CA PRO A 274 5.37 40.71 30.02
C PRO A 274 5.30 40.62 28.50
N ALA A 275 5.87 41.60 27.78
CA ALA A 275 5.96 41.58 26.32
C ALA A 275 7.08 40.67 25.79
N GLN A 276 8.09 40.36 26.61
CA GLN A 276 9.25 39.54 26.27
C GLN A 276 9.07 38.08 26.68
N LEU A 277 8.33 37.82 27.77
CA LEU A 277 8.05 36.47 28.27
C LEU A 277 7.46 35.49 27.24
N PRO A 278 6.58 35.90 26.30
CA PRO A 278 6.10 34.97 25.27
C PRO A 278 7.18 34.49 24.29
N TYR A 279 8.34 35.14 24.26
CA TYR A 279 9.45 34.85 23.34
C TYR A 279 10.67 34.24 24.06
N SER A 280 10.62 34.02 25.37
CA SER A 280 11.64 33.28 26.13
C SER A 280 11.45 31.77 26.00
N MET A 281 12.44 30.97 26.39
CA MET A 281 12.33 29.50 26.39
C MET A 281 11.58 28.94 27.61
N HIS A 282 11.33 29.79 28.62
CA HIS A 282 10.61 29.41 29.82
C HIS A 282 9.64 30.52 30.24
N ASP A 283 8.49 30.13 30.79
CA ASP A 283 7.45 31.06 31.27
C ASP A 283 7.89 31.98 32.42
N ASN A 284 8.99 31.64 33.09
CA ASN A 284 9.58 32.43 34.19
C ASN A 284 10.75 33.30 33.71
N GLY A 285 11.01 33.38 32.40
CA GLY A 285 12.17 34.07 31.83
C GLY A 285 13.49 33.29 31.98
N TYR A 286 14.62 33.97 31.75
CA TYR A 286 15.93 33.32 31.59
C TYR A 286 16.65 32.95 32.90
N GLN A 287 16.20 33.46 34.05
CA GLN A 287 16.92 33.32 35.34
C GLN A 287 17.05 31.87 35.82
N ASN A 288 16.17 30.99 35.33
CA ASN A 288 16.15 29.56 35.67
C ASN A 288 16.46 28.67 34.45
N ASN A 289 16.98 29.25 33.36
CA ASN A 289 17.32 28.48 32.19
C ASN A 289 18.45 27.48 32.51
N THR A 290 18.25 26.26 32.03
CA THR A 290 19.28 25.25 31.95
C THR A 290 20.20 25.52 30.75
N ILE A 291 21.34 24.82 30.69
CA ILE A 291 22.22 24.84 29.52
C ILE A 291 21.49 24.40 28.24
N LEU A 292 20.50 23.50 28.32
CA LEU A 292 19.66 23.13 27.16
C LEU A 292 18.79 24.29 26.71
N ASP A 293 18.14 25.00 27.64
CA ASP A 293 17.28 26.14 27.31
C ASP A 293 18.07 27.22 26.57
N ASN A 294 19.27 27.54 27.05
CA ASN A 294 20.13 28.55 26.42
C ASN A 294 20.71 28.09 25.08
N LEU A 295 21.08 26.81 24.95
CA LEU A 295 21.52 26.22 23.69
C LEU A 295 20.43 26.35 22.61
N ILE A 296 19.18 26.04 22.94
CA ILE A 296 18.06 26.13 22.00
C ILE A 296 17.67 27.58 21.75
N TRP A 297 17.71 28.43 22.77
CA TRP A 297 17.50 29.87 22.64
C TRP A 297 18.45 30.48 21.61
N ALA A 298 19.73 30.12 21.65
CA ALA A 298 20.78 30.66 20.79
C ALA A 298 20.60 30.35 19.29
N ILE A 299 19.75 29.39 18.91
CA ILE A 299 19.48 29.06 17.49
C ILE A 299 19.03 30.33 16.74
N PRO A 300 19.70 30.71 15.64
CA PRO A 300 19.46 31.97 14.97
C PRO A 300 18.24 31.90 14.08
N TYR A 301 18.01 33.02 13.42
CA TYR A 301 16.98 33.24 12.43
C TYR A 301 17.58 33.27 11.02
N GLY A 302 16.78 32.88 10.03
CA GLY A 302 17.12 32.97 8.61
C GLY A 302 15.94 33.37 7.71
N GLU A 303 16.18 33.48 6.41
CA GLU A 303 15.19 33.87 5.40
C GLU A 303 15.07 32.80 4.32
N ASP A 304 13.95 32.72 3.60
CA ASP A 304 13.61 31.69 2.60
C ASP A 304 13.71 30.22 3.09
N THR A 305 12.86 29.35 2.55
CA THR A 305 12.65 27.98 3.06
C THR A 305 13.27 26.97 2.09
N ASN A 306 14.49 26.51 2.38
CA ASN A 306 15.18 25.45 1.65
C ASN A 306 15.13 24.12 2.42
N THR A 307 13.94 23.49 2.42
CA THR A 307 13.71 22.21 3.09
C THR A 307 14.64 21.10 2.57
N GLU A 308 15.01 21.14 1.29
CA GLU A 308 15.97 20.18 0.72
C GLU A 308 17.32 20.25 1.45
N ALA A 309 17.85 21.44 1.72
CA ALA A 309 19.13 21.60 2.40
C ALA A 309 19.13 20.96 3.80
N GLY A 310 18.11 21.26 4.61
CA GLY A 310 17.98 20.70 5.96
C GLY A 310 17.91 19.17 5.95
N LEU A 311 17.08 18.59 5.07
CA LEU A 311 16.97 17.13 4.92
C LEU A 311 18.22 16.49 4.33
N ARG A 312 18.93 17.19 3.43
CA ARG A 312 20.19 16.71 2.83
C ARG A 312 21.31 16.62 3.84
N GLU A 313 21.39 17.54 4.79
CA GLU A 313 22.37 17.44 5.88
C GLU A 313 22.03 16.28 6.82
N ALA A 314 20.75 16.09 7.16
CA ALA A 314 20.32 14.91 7.92
C ALA A 314 20.72 13.61 7.22
N TYR A 315 20.51 13.54 5.90
CA TYR A 315 20.96 12.40 5.07
C TYR A 315 22.48 12.23 5.14
N SER A 316 23.25 13.30 4.95
CA SER A 316 24.71 13.27 4.98
C SER A 316 25.25 12.79 6.34
N PHE A 317 24.61 13.16 7.45
CA PHE A 317 24.94 12.63 8.76
C PHE A 317 24.68 11.14 8.87
N PHE A 318 23.53 10.63 8.46
CA PHE A 318 23.28 9.18 8.49
C PHE A 318 24.22 8.39 7.55
N LYS A 319 24.74 9.00 6.49
CA LYS A 319 25.80 8.42 5.64
C LYS A 319 27.20 8.51 6.24
N THR A 320 27.42 9.34 7.25
CA THR A 320 28.73 9.53 7.87
C THR A 320 29.09 8.31 8.73
N PRO A 321 30.23 7.62 8.48
CA PRO A 321 30.62 6.44 9.24
C PRO A 321 30.70 6.71 10.75
N GLY A 322 30.05 5.85 11.54
CA GLY A 322 30.00 6.00 13.00
C GLY A 322 29.09 7.13 13.49
N PHE A 323 28.30 7.76 12.62
CA PHE A 323 27.23 8.67 13.05
C PHE A 323 26.13 7.89 13.78
N ALA A 324 25.44 7.01 13.06
CA ALA A 324 24.39 6.17 13.61
C ALA A 324 24.97 5.03 14.46
N ARG A 325 24.28 4.70 15.55
CA ARG A 325 24.65 3.65 16.51
C ARG A 325 23.82 2.38 16.36
N SER A 326 22.68 2.46 15.66
CA SER A 326 21.84 1.32 15.29
C SER A 326 21.62 1.28 13.80
N GLU A 327 21.46 0.10 13.19
CA GLU A 327 21.02 -0.11 11.80
C GLU A 327 19.50 -0.30 11.67
N ASP A 328 18.75 -0.15 12.76
CA ASP A 328 17.29 -0.23 12.73
C ASP A 328 16.68 1.12 12.30
N ILE A 329 15.86 1.12 11.24
CA ILE A 329 15.16 2.30 10.72
C ILE A 329 14.23 2.95 11.76
N LEU A 330 13.72 2.18 12.71
CA LEU A 330 12.87 2.68 13.79
C LEU A 330 13.67 3.37 14.89
N ARG A 331 15.01 3.26 14.87
CA ARG A 331 15.93 3.90 15.84
C ARG A 331 16.68 5.11 15.28
N ARG A 332 16.44 5.42 14.00
CA ARG A 332 16.99 6.57 13.28
C ARG A 332 15.83 7.45 12.88
N ALA A 333 15.79 8.68 13.40
CA ALA A 333 14.69 9.59 13.13
C ALA A 333 15.17 10.94 12.60
N VAL A 334 14.45 11.47 11.62
CA VAL A 334 14.51 12.87 11.21
C VAL A 334 13.16 13.50 11.54
N ILE A 335 13.15 14.54 12.35
CA ILE A 335 11.94 15.30 12.69
C ILE A 335 12.04 16.67 12.03
N LEU A 336 11.32 16.85 10.93
CA LEU A 336 11.20 18.13 10.23
C LEU A 336 10.14 19.00 10.90
N ILE A 337 10.52 20.18 11.36
CA ILE A 337 9.60 21.18 11.93
C ILE A 337 9.59 22.38 10.97
N THR A 338 8.45 22.71 10.36
CA THR A 338 8.34 23.80 9.37
C THR A 338 6.95 24.44 9.38
N ASP A 339 6.85 25.71 9.00
CA ASP A 339 5.57 26.43 8.88
C ASP A 339 5.09 26.63 7.43
N GLY A 340 5.79 26.07 6.45
CA GLY A 340 5.45 26.38 5.07
C GLY A 340 6.10 25.53 4.00
N GLN A 341 5.62 25.76 2.79
CA GLN A 341 6.15 25.19 1.56
C GLN A 341 7.62 25.58 1.34
N ALA A 342 8.43 24.61 0.92
CA ALA A 342 9.76 24.86 0.37
C ALA A 342 9.68 25.82 -0.82
N ASN A 343 10.43 26.92 -0.76
CA ASN A 343 10.47 27.94 -1.81
C ASN A 343 11.86 28.13 -2.45
N ARG A 344 12.83 27.32 -2.01
CA ARG A 344 14.20 27.26 -2.52
C ARG A 344 14.73 25.83 -2.52
N SER A 345 15.78 25.59 -3.31
CA SER A 345 16.51 24.32 -3.36
C SER A 345 17.95 24.52 -3.86
N ILE A 346 18.81 23.52 -3.73
CA ILE A 346 20.24 23.56 -4.11
C ILE A 346 20.45 23.13 -5.57
N ASN A 347 21.35 23.79 -6.30
CA ASN A 347 21.79 23.29 -7.61
C ASN A 347 22.70 22.05 -7.45
N PRO A 348 22.30 20.87 -7.95
CA PRO A 348 23.06 19.64 -7.74
C PRO A 348 24.39 19.59 -8.49
N ALA A 349 24.56 20.38 -9.57
CA ALA A 349 25.83 20.43 -10.30
C ALA A 349 26.93 21.17 -9.51
N TYR A 350 26.55 21.99 -8.52
CA TYR A 350 27.45 22.86 -7.75
C TYR A 350 27.11 22.84 -6.25
N SER A 351 26.72 21.69 -5.71
CA SER A 351 26.18 21.57 -4.35
C SER A 351 27.15 21.93 -3.20
N GLN A 352 28.43 22.17 -3.51
CA GLN A 352 29.50 22.47 -2.56
C GLN A 352 30.26 23.76 -2.92
N ILE A 353 29.81 24.47 -3.97
CA ILE A 353 30.49 25.68 -4.45
C ILE A 353 29.67 26.88 -4.01
N TYR A 354 30.13 27.51 -2.93
CA TYR A 354 29.67 28.84 -2.56
C TYR A 354 30.31 29.87 -3.49
N ALA A 355 29.53 30.86 -3.92
CA ALA A 355 30.07 32.00 -4.66
C ALA A 355 31.14 32.71 -3.81
N GLN A 356 32.32 32.89 -4.39
CA GLN A 356 33.36 33.75 -3.84
C GLN A 356 33.14 35.18 -4.36
N PRO A 357 33.68 36.21 -3.69
CA PRO A 357 33.51 37.62 -4.11
C PRO A 357 33.92 37.90 -5.57
N ASP A 358 34.79 37.07 -6.16
CA ASP A 358 35.33 37.15 -7.51
C ASP A 358 34.75 36.13 -8.51
N SER A 359 33.82 35.27 -8.09
CA SER A 359 33.23 34.27 -9.00
C SER A 359 32.30 34.92 -10.03
N VAL A 360 32.30 34.42 -11.26
CA VAL A 360 31.52 34.94 -12.40
C VAL A 360 30.52 33.91 -12.94
N ASP A 361 29.56 34.35 -13.77
CA ASP A 361 28.56 33.51 -14.45
C ASP A 361 29.08 32.19 -15.01
N SER A 362 30.23 32.24 -15.67
CA SER A 362 30.83 31.07 -16.32
C SER A 362 31.32 30.00 -15.34
N ASP A 363 31.47 30.34 -14.05
CA ASP A 363 31.91 29.42 -13.01
C ASP A 363 30.78 28.47 -12.58
N PHE A 364 29.52 28.81 -12.90
CA PHE A 364 28.33 28.07 -12.45
C PHE A 364 27.34 27.71 -13.58
N PHE A 365 27.44 28.28 -14.79
CA PHE A 365 26.43 28.04 -15.86
C PHE A 365 27.03 27.87 -17.26
N PRO A 366 26.92 26.68 -17.89
CA PRO A 366 26.95 26.57 -19.34
C PRO A 366 25.58 26.98 -19.91
N ASP A 367 25.59 27.87 -20.89
CA ASP A 367 24.40 28.51 -21.47
C ASP A 367 23.55 27.52 -22.30
N ILE A 368 22.52 26.92 -21.69
CA ILE A 368 21.57 26.02 -22.39
C ILE A 368 20.18 26.69 -22.44
N PRO A 369 19.72 27.13 -23.62
CA PRO A 369 18.40 27.76 -23.78
C PRO A 369 17.25 26.82 -23.38
N GLY A 370 16.27 27.33 -22.62
CA GLY A 370 15.04 26.62 -22.26
C GLY A 370 15.10 25.79 -20.97
N SER A 371 16.22 25.81 -20.24
CA SER A 371 16.39 25.05 -19.01
C SER A 371 15.79 25.80 -17.80
N PRO A 372 14.90 25.18 -16.99
CA PRO A 372 14.37 25.79 -15.74
C PRO A 372 15.45 25.99 -14.65
N TRP A 373 16.69 25.59 -14.93
CA TRP A 373 17.82 25.48 -14.01
C TRP A 373 18.49 26.82 -13.65
N ARG A 374 18.07 27.93 -14.25
CA ARG A 374 18.83 29.20 -14.19
C ARG A 374 18.82 29.92 -12.83
N TYR A 375 18.00 29.53 -11.85
CA TYR A 375 17.77 30.37 -10.65
C TYR A 375 17.87 29.66 -9.29
N PHE A 376 18.40 28.43 -9.30
CA PHE A 376 18.68 27.68 -8.07
C PHE A 376 20.11 27.97 -7.59
N MET A 377 20.20 28.75 -6.50
CA MET A 377 21.39 29.11 -5.72
C MET A 377 22.53 29.90 -6.40
N TYR A 378 23.00 30.91 -5.65
CA TYR A 378 24.25 31.66 -5.78
C TYR A 378 24.73 31.99 -7.20
N LEU A 379 24.47 33.22 -7.64
CA LEU A 379 24.97 33.72 -8.91
C LEU A 379 25.40 35.18 -8.84
N GLN A 380 26.69 35.42 -9.04
CA GLN A 380 27.15 36.63 -9.72
C GLN A 380 26.88 36.46 -11.22
N GLN A 381 25.64 36.74 -11.61
CA GLN A 381 25.35 37.08 -12.99
C GLN A 381 25.91 38.45 -13.35
N THR A 382 26.24 38.68 -14.63
CA THR A 382 26.46 40.04 -15.11
C THR A 382 25.28 40.91 -14.68
N LEU A 383 25.57 41.86 -13.80
CA LEU A 383 24.60 42.58 -12.98
C LEU A 383 23.37 43.14 -13.75
N PRO A 384 23.49 43.62 -15.01
CA PRO A 384 22.33 44.09 -15.78
C PRO A 384 21.33 42.99 -16.16
N ASN A 385 21.80 41.75 -16.42
CA ASN A 385 20.94 40.62 -16.77
C ASN A 385 20.20 40.08 -15.54
N LEU A 386 20.91 39.93 -14.42
CA LEU A 386 20.35 39.57 -13.11
C LEU A 386 19.26 40.56 -12.65
N ILE A 387 19.52 41.86 -12.80
CA ILE A 387 18.57 42.93 -12.46
C ILE A 387 17.31 42.87 -13.32
N SER A 388 17.41 42.55 -14.60
CA SER A 388 16.26 42.40 -15.50
C SER A 388 15.39 41.19 -15.15
N GLU A 389 15.99 40.12 -14.63
CA GLU A 389 15.36 38.82 -14.39
C GLU A 389 14.76 38.70 -12.97
N ILE A 390 15.48 39.18 -11.94
CA ILE A 390 15.00 39.28 -10.54
C ILE A 390 13.92 40.36 -10.40
N GLY A 391 13.85 41.30 -11.34
CA GLY A 391 13.05 42.52 -11.23
C GLY A 391 11.53 42.39 -11.10
N ASN A 392 10.96 41.18 -11.13
CA ASN A 392 9.51 41.00 -11.26
C ASN A 392 8.86 39.86 -10.44
N ARG A 393 9.53 39.03 -9.64
CA ARG A 393 8.90 37.75 -9.21
C ARG A 393 9.17 37.28 -7.77
N SER A 394 8.11 36.81 -7.10
CA SER A 394 8.17 35.74 -6.09
C SER A 394 8.71 34.45 -6.73
N ALA A 395 9.05 33.41 -5.96
CA ALA A 395 9.42 32.12 -6.54
C ALA A 395 8.39 31.70 -7.62
N THR A 396 8.88 31.34 -8.81
CA THR A 396 8.02 30.96 -9.93
C THR A 396 7.30 29.66 -9.65
N TYR A 397 6.26 29.34 -10.44
CA TYR A 397 5.57 28.07 -10.32
C TYR A 397 6.51 26.87 -10.48
N ASP A 398 7.37 26.90 -11.49
CA ASP A 398 8.34 25.83 -11.74
C ASP A 398 9.37 25.70 -10.61
N GLU A 399 9.76 26.82 -9.99
CA GLU A 399 10.69 26.82 -8.84
C GLU A 399 10.05 26.20 -7.59
N LEU A 400 8.81 26.56 -7.31
CA LEU A 400 8.02 26.04 -6.20
C LEU A 400 7.75 24.54 -6.35
N ILE A 401 7.50 24.08 -7.58
CA ILE A 401 7.35 22.66 -7.92
C ILE A 401 8.67 21.92 -7.66
N LEU A 402 9.78 22.43 -8.20
CA LEU A 402 11.08 21.77 -8.11
C LEU A 402 11.62 21.73 -6.67
N ALA A 403 11.43 22.80 -5.89
CA ALA A 403 11.88 22.85 -4.49
C ALA A 403 11.21 21.76 -3.64
N LEU A 404 9.89 21.63 -3.75
CA LEU A 404 9.14 20.57 -3.08
C LEU A 404 9.49 19.18 -3.61
N GLN A 405 9.62 19.02 -4.92
CA GLN A 405 10.03 17.75 -5.53
C GLN A 405 11.38 17.28 -4.99
N ARG A 406 12.35 18.18 -4.82
CA ARG A 406 13.68 17.83 -4.31
C ARG A 406 13.68 17.52 -2.82
N ALA A 407 12.90 18.24 -2.02
CA ALA A 407 12.69 17.89 -0.61
C ALA A 407 12.10 16.48 -0.47
N TRP A 408 11.15 16.11 -1.34
CA TRP A 408 10.63 14.75 -1.43
C TRP A 408 11.71 13.74 -1.87
N GLN A 409 12.47 14.01 -2.94
CA GLN A 409 13.53 13.11 -3.45
C GLN A 409 14.62 12.81 -2.41
N ILE A 410 15.04 13.81 -1.62
CA ILE A 410 16.01 13.58 -0.55
C ILE A 410 15.39 12.80 0.62
N SER A 411 14.10 13.02 0.90
CA SER A 411 13.37 12.20 1.87
C SER A 411 13.28 10.74 1.43
N GLU A 412 13.01 10.44 0.15
CA GLU A 412 13.03 9.05 -0.36
C GLU A 412 14.38 8.37 -0.08
N LYS A 413 15.50 9.09 -0.23
CA LYS A 413 16.83 8.56 0.11
C LYS A 413 17.03 8.35 1.61
N LEU A 414 16.50 9.25 2.44
CA LEU A 414 16.50 9.09 3.90
C LEU A 414 15.74 7.82 4.30
N LYS A 415 14.58 7.58 3.68
CA LYS A 415 13.67 6.48 4.01
C LYS A 415 14.09 5.13 3.43
N ASP A 416 14.86 5.11 2.35
CA ASP A 416 15.31 3.87 1.71
C ASP A 416 16.10 3.00 2.71
N PRO A 417 15.62 1.79 3.05
CA PRO A 417 16.31 0.88 3.96
C PRO A 417 17.72 0.48 3.49
N LYS A 418 18.03 0.64 2.20
CA LYS A 418 19.35 0.37 1.61
C LYS A 418 20.26 1.60 1.57
N ASP A 419 19.76 2.79 1.89
CA ASP A 419 20.52 4.04 1.80
C ASP A 419 20.57 4.81 3.13
N GLY A 420 19.67 5.76 3.36
CA GLY A 420 19.61 6.54 4.60
C GLY A 420 19.08 5.74 5.79
N ASN A 421 18.14 4.82 5.53
CA ASN A 421 17.55 3.91 6.50
C ASN A 421 17.07 4.62 7.79
N ALA A 422 16.33 5.73 7.63
CA ALA A 422 15.81 6.54 8.73
C ALA A 422 14.32 6.86 8.54
N SER A 423 13.59 6.91 9.66
CA SER A 423 12.19 7.35 9.70
C SER A 423 12.12 8.88 9.69
N VAL A 424 11.23 9.45 8.89
CA VAL A 424 11.02 10.89 8.70
C VAL A 424 9.64 11.26 9.21
N PHE A 425 9.62 12.20 10.15
CA PHE A 425 8.44 12.79 10.78
C PHE A 425 8.34 14.26 10.36
N VAL A 426 7.12 14.76 10.20
CA VAL A 426 6.89 16.15 9.80
C VAL A 426 5.90 16.79 10.77
N LEU A 427 6.33 17.88 11.41
CA LEU A 427 5.46 18.78 12.14
C LEU A 427 5.29 20.07 11.35
N GLY A 428 4.09 20.25 10.83
CA GLY A 428 3.64 21.49 10.21
C GLY A 428 3.11 22.49 11.23
N ILE A 429 3.56 23.73 11.21
CA ILE A 429 3.02 24.80 12.07
C ILE A 429 2.25 25.79 11.20
N GLU A 430 0.93 25.63 11.13
CA GLU A 430 0.05 26.44 10.26
C GLU A 430 0.53 26.49 8.79
N ILE A 431 0.73 25.32 8.19
CA ILE A 431 1.31 25.20 6.84
C ILE A 431 0.52 26.03 5.83
N GLY A 432 1.18 27.02 5.24
CA GLY A 432 0.68 27.83 4.14
C GLY A 432 1.16 27.35 2.77
N ALA A 433 0.37 27.63 1.73
CA ALA A 433 0.84 27.63 0.35
C ALA A 433 1.22 29.05 -0.07
N GLN A 434 2.29 29.19 -0.84
CA GLN A 434 2.70 30.50 -1.33
C GLN A 434 1.65 31.07 -2.31
N SER A 435 1.27 32.34 -2.16
CA SER A 435 0.30 33.00 -3.04
C SER A 435 0.87 34.30 -3.64
N PRO A 436 0.85 34.48 -4.98
CA PRO A 436 0.44 33.49 -5.98
C PRO A 436 1.44 32.31 -6.06
N GLY A 437 0.93 31.09 -6.21
CA GLY A 437 1.70 29.84 -6.31
C GLY A 437 0.95 28.76 -7.11
N PRO A 438 1.61 27.67 -7.55
CA PRO A 438 0.99 26.63 -8.35
C PRO A 438 0.18 25.64 -7.49
N TYR A 439 0.38 25.68 -6.17
CA TYR A 439 -0.19 24.73 -5.23
C TYR A 439 -1.24 25.39 -4.35
N THR A 440 -2.30 24.64 -4.08
CA THR A 440 -3.20 24.92 -2.96
C THR A 440 -2.56 24.47 -1.64
N ARG A 441 -3.11 24.90 -0.50
CA ARG A 441 -2.69 24.40 0.81
C ARG A 441 -2.75 22.87 0.89
N GLU A 442 -3.81 22.25 0.38
CA GLU A 442 -3.94 20.79 0.40
C GLU A 442 -2.85 20.11 -0.44
N ASN A 443 -2.47 20.68 -1.59
CA ASN A 443 -1.36 20.14 -2.37
C ASN A 443 -0.04 20.15 -1.60
N VAL A 444 0.23 21.20 -0.81
CA VAL A 444 1.43 21.26 0.03
C VAL A 444 1.36 20.19 1.12
N LEU A 445 0.21 19.99 1.76
CA LEU A 445 0.01 18.94 2.75
C LEU A 445 0.21 17.54 2.17
N ASP A 446 -0.38 17.26 1.02
CA ASP A 446 -0.22 15.98 0.32
C ASP A 446 1.26 15.69 0.02
N ILE A 447 2.02 16.69 -0.43
CA ILE A 447 3.46 16.54 -0.66
C ILE A 447 4.22 16.35 0.67
N MET A 448 3.84 17.06 1.73
CA MET A 448 4.48 16.86 3.04
C MET A 448 4.18 15.48 3.64
N ARG A 449 3.00 14.91 3.39
CA ARG A 449 2.65 13.52 3.74
C ARG A 449 3.56 12.52 3.01
N THR A 450 3.99 12.79 1.78
CA THR A 450 4.96 11.93 1.07
C THR A 450 6.41 12.17 1.49
N ILE A 451 6.74 13.36 2.00
CA ILE A 451 8.04 13.60 2.67
C ILE A 451 8.12 12.78 3.96
N ALA A 452 7.04 12.64 4.72
CA ALA A 452 7.01 11.74 5.87
C ALA A 452 7.19 10.26 5.46
N THR A 453 7.62 9.40 6.39
CA THR A 453 7.75 7.95 6.13
C THR A 453 6.42 7.27 5.88
N THR A 454 5.39 7.70 6.60
CA THR A 454 4.00 7.38 6.31
C THR A 454 3.16 8.64 6.48
N GLY A 455 2.04 8.75 5.77
CA GLY A 455 1.24 9.98 5.77
C GLY A 455 0.75 10.40 7.17
N SER A 456 0.57 9.45 8.08
CA SER A 456 0.19 9.70 9.49
C SER A 456 1.32 10.26 10.36
N TYR A 457 2.57 10.28 9.88
CA TYR A 457 3.68 10.99 10.56
C TYR A 457 3.74 12.48 10.19
N LEU A 458 2.81 12.98 9.37
CA LEU A 458 2.55 14.41 9.25
C LEU A 458 1.52 14.83 10.31
N HIS A 459 1.92 15.71 11.21
CA HIS A 459 1.03 16.37 12.15
C HIS A 459 1.02 17.88 11.90
N GLU A 460 -0.11 18.53 12.20
CA GLU A 460 -0.24 19.98 12.11
C GLU A 460 -0.57 20.59 13.47
N ALA A 461 0.13 21.67 13.81
CA ALA A 461 -0.14 22.50 14.97
C ALA A 461 -0.56 23.91 14.53
N ALA A 462 -1.39 24.56 15.34
CA ALA A 462 -1.80 25.96 15.16
C ALA A 462 -1.43 26.78 16.40
N GLU A 463 -0.94 28.02 16.22
CA GLU A 463 -0.41 28.84 17.32
C GLU A 463 -1.45 29.08 18.44
N ASN A 464 -2.73 29.18 18.05
CA ASN A 464 -3.85 29.48 18.95
C ASN A 464 -4.76 28.26 19.23
N GLY A 465 -4.30 27.04 18.94
CA GLY A 465 -5.12 25.83 19.03
C GLY A 465 -5.37 25.29 20.45
N SER A 466 -4.36 25.34 21.31
CA SER A 466 -4.41 24.94 22.73
C SER A 466 -3.44 25.82 23.55
N GLU A 467 -3.23 25.49 24.83
CA GLU A 467 -2.23 26.19 25.66
C GLU A 467 -0.80 25.90 25.18
N ASN A 468 -0.53 24.70 24.65
CA ASN A 468 0.79 24.25 24.18
C ASN A 468 0.68 23.37 22.90
N PRO A 469 0.14 23.89 21.78
CA PRO A 469 -0.32 23.09 20.65
C PRO A 469 0.81 22.38 19.89
N ILE A 470 2.00 22.97 19.83
CA ILE A 470 3.16 22.39 19.15
C ILE A 470 3.79 21.26 19.98
N ILE A 471 3.80 21.41 21.32
CA ILE A 471 4.30 20.38 22.24
C ILE A 471 3.43 19.13 22.09
N GLU A 472 2.11 19.27 22.23
CA GLU A 472 1.18 18.13 22.19
C GLU A 472 1.33 17.27 20.93
N GLU A 473 1.54 17.89 19.76
CA GLU A 473 1.73 17.17 18.51
C GLU A 473 3.13 16.53 18.41
N LEU A 474 4.19 17.17 18.91
CA LEU A 474 5.51 16.54 19.00
C LEU A 474 5.53 15.37 19.97
N GLU A 475 4.80 15.43 21.09
CA GLU A 475 4.65 14.30 22.00
C GLU A 475 4.00 13.09 21.30
N ARG A 476 3.00 13.32 20.44
CA ARG A 476 2.36 12.26 19.64
C ARG A 476 3.34 11.66 18.64
N LEU A 477 4.10 12.50 17.93
CA LEU A 477 5.15 12.03 17.01
C LEU A 477 6.21 11.20 17.73
N VAL A 478 6.66 11.63 18.91
CA VAL A 478 7.66 10.88 19.70
C VAL A 478 7.12 9.58 20.25
N LYS A 479 5.83 9.47 20.59
CA LYS A 479 5.25 8.18 20.98
C LYS A 479 5.40 7.14 19.86
N ASN A 480 5.28 7.56 18.61
CA ASN A 480 5.48 6.66 17.45
C ASN A 480 6.93 6.18 17.30
N LEU A 481 7.93 6.91 17.82
CA LEU A 481 9.34 6.47 17.87
C LEU A 481 9.61 5.39 18.93
N LEU A 482 8.70 5.24 19.89
CA LEU A 482 8.87 4.38 21.06
C LEU A 482 8.01 3.11 21.00
N VAL A 483 7.32 2.88 19.89
CA VAL A 483 6.48 1.72 19.65
C VAL A 483 6.89 1.03 18.36
N LEU A 484 6.61 -0.27 18.27
CA LEU A 484 6.78 -1.05 17.05
C LEU A 484 5.40 -1.30 16.48
N THR A 485 5.22 -1.02 15.20
CA THR A 485 3.97 -1.29 14.50
C THR A 485 4.10 -2.57 13.67
N GLY A 486 3.08 -3.41 13.76
CA GLY A 486 3.00 -4.65 12.99
C GLY A 486 1.77 -4.70 12.11
N SER A 487 1.97 -5.20 10.90
CA SER A 487 0.92 -5.32 9.90
C SER A 487 0.44 -6.76 9.77
N LEU A 488 -0.84 -6.94 9.46
CA LEU A 488 -1.36 -8.26 9.10
C LEU A 488 -0.81 -8.64 7.72
N ARG A 489 -0.44 -9.92 7.53
CA ARG A 489 -0.17 -10.43 6.18
C ARG A 489 -1.47 -10.95 5.59
N VAL A 490 -1.92 -10.40 4.47
CA VAL A 490 -3.27 -10.65 3.92
C VAL A 490 -3.20 -11.21 2.50
N THR A 491 -3.94 -12.27 2.25
CA THR A 491 -4.17 -12.85 0.92
C THR A 491 -5.68 -12.93 0.67
N ILE A 492 -6.13 -12.42 -0.48
CA ILE A 492 -7.52 -12.46 -0.91
C ILE A 492 -7.71 -13.66 -1.83
N THR A 493 -8.75 -14.45 -1.58
CA THR A 493 -9.25 -15.49 -2.47
C THR A 493 -10.72 -15.20 -2.76
N ASP A 494 -11.05 -15.02 -4.04
CA ASP A 494 -12.41 -14.77 -4.49
C ASP A 494 -12.84 -15.80 -5.53
N THR A 495 -13.93 -16.51 -5.26
CA THR A 495 -14.40 -17.61 -6.12
C THR A 495 -15.67 -17.19 -6.85
N ILE A 496 -15.54 -16.91 -8.15
CA ILE A 496 -16.65 -16.53 -9.01
C ILE A 496 -17.61 -17.72 -9.15
N ASN A 497 -18.91 -17.42 -9.15
CA ASN A 497 -19.95 -18.39 -9.46
C ASN A 497 -19.91 -18.71 -10.96
N THR A 498 -19.00 -19.61 -11.33
CA THR A 498 -18.79 -20.03 -12.72
C THR A 498 -19.96 -20.81 -13.32
N ALA A 499 -21.00 -21.13 -12.53
CA ALA A 499 -22.24 -21.69 -13.08
C ALA A 499 -23.07 -20.62 -13.83
N LEU A 500 -23.00 -19.36 -13.39
CA LEU A 500 -23.78 -18.26 -13.95
C LEU A 500 -22.93 -17.18 -14.62
N PHE A 501 -21.67 -17.00 -14.22
CA PHE A 501 -20.86 -15.87 -14.65
C PHE A 501 -19.49 -16.32 -15.13
N ASP A 502 -18.95 -15.62 -16.11
CA ASP A 502 -17.56 -15.70 -16.51
C ASP A 502 -16.82 -14.43 -16.11
N TYR A 503 -15.57 -14.57 -15.68
CA TYR A 503 -14.65 -13.46 -15.53
C TYR A 503 -14.41 -12.79 -16.90
N VAL A 504 -14.38 -11.45 -16.94
CA VAL A 504 -14.02 -10.71 -18.15
C VAL A 504 -12.51 -10.43 -18.15
N PRO A 505 -11.72 -11.03 -19.07
CA PRO A 505 -10.28 -10.82 -19.12
C PRO A 505 -9.88 -9.36 -19.28
N GLY A 506 -8.77 -8.98 -18.65
CA GLY A 506 -8.22 -7.64 -18.69
C GLY A 506 -8.94 -6.62 -17.81
N THR A 507 -9.89 -7.02 -16.96
CA THR A 507 -10.68 -6.11 -16.11
C THR A 507 -10.20 -6.03 -14.65
N LEU A 508 -9.37 -6.97 -14.19
CA LEU A 508 -8.81 -6.93 -12.84
C LEU A 508 -7.96 -5.66 -12.63
N ARG A 509 -8.31 -4.86 -11.63
CA ARG A 509 -7.64 -3.63 -11.21
C ARG A 509 -7.50 -3.59 -9.70
N ILE A 510 -6.42 -2.98 -9.23
CA ILE A 510 -6.19 -2.69 -7.81
C ILE A 510 -5.96 -1.20 -7.63
N SER A 511 -6.55 -0.64 -6.59
CA SER A 511 -6.32 0.73 -6.15
C SER A 511 -6.26 0.77 -4.63
N GLY A 512 -5.68 1.83 -4.07
CA GLY A 512 -5.62 1.94 -2.62
C GLY A 512 -5.10 3.28 -2.14
N THR A 513 -5.28 3.50 -0.85
CA THR A 513 -4.77 4.66 -0.12
C THR A 513 -4.15 4.21 1.20
N GLN A 514 -3.07 4.86 1.63
CA GLN A 514 -2.57 4.77 3.00
C GLN A 514 -2.42 6.18 3.57
N ASP A 515 -3.06 6.44 4.70
CA ASP A 515 -2.94 7.71 5.43
C ASP A 515 -3.26 8.95 4.57
N GLY A 516 -4.27 8.83 3.68
CA GLY A 516 -4.68 9.88 2.75
C GLY A 516 -3.91 9.92 1.43
N ILE A 517 -2.80 9.19 1.31
CA ILE A 517 -1.98 9.13 0.09
C ILE A 517 -2.45 8.01 -0.85
N LYS A 518 -2.69 8.35 -2.12
CA LYS A 518 -3.01 7.36 -3.16
C LYS A 518 -1.78 6.51 -3.49
N LEU A 519 -2.01 5.21 -3.61
CA LEU A 519 -0.98 4.22 -3.90
C LEU A 519 -1.02 3.79 -5.36
N LYS A 520 0.10 3.28 -5.86
CA LYS A 520 0.20 2.61 -7.17
C LYS A 520 0.80 1.21 -7.03
N SER A 521 0.60 0.38 -8.05
CA SER A 521 1.26 -0.93 -8.16
C SER A 521 2.75 -0.76 -8.45
N LYS A 522 3.56 -1.75 -8.05
CA LYS A 522 5.03 -1.72 -8.19
C LYS A 522 5.53 -1.46 -9.61
N SER A 523 4.86 -2.02 -10.61
CA SER A 523 5.22 -1.84 -12.02
C SER A 523 4.53 -0.65 -12.69
N ALA A 524 3.60 0.03 -12.01
CA ALA A 524 2.85 1.12 -12.61
C ALA A 524 3.73 2.37 -12.82
N PRO A 525 3.74 2.95 -14.03
CA PRO A 525 4.49 4.17 -14.30
C PRO A 525 3.91 5.36 -13.55
N ASP A 526 4.73 6.39 -13.35
CA ASP A 526 4.26 7.67 -12.83
C ASP A 526 3.36 8.38 -13.84
N ILE A 527 2.25 8.91 -13.35
CA ILE A 527 1.31 9.70 -14.14
C ILE A 527 1.78 11.14 -14.07
N THR A 528 2.31 11.64 -15.18
CA THR A 528 2.86 13.01 -15.28
C THR A 528 1.93 13.98 -15.99
N ASP A 529 0.85 13.50 -16.62
CA ASP A 529 -0.13 14.31 -17.33
C ASP A 529 -1.20 14.84 -16.34
N PRO A 530 -1.26 16.16 -16.08
CA PRO A 530 -2.25 16.73 -15.16
C PRO A 530 -3.71 16.59 -15.63
N SER A 531 -3.94 16.22 -16.89
CA SER A 531 -5.29 15.95 -17.42
C SER A 531 -5.79 14.54 -17.13
N ASP A 532 -4.91 13.65 -16.68
CA ASP A 532 -5.28 12.29 -16.27
C ASP A 532 -6.06 12.32 -14.94
N PRO A 533 -7.20 11.62 -14.84
CA PRO A 533 -8.01 11.60 -13.61
C PRO A 533 -7.31 10.97 -12.39
N ASP A 534 -6.29 10.14 -12.61
CA ASP A 534 -5.48 9.50 -11.57
C ASP A 534 -4.17 10.25 -11.27
N TYR A 535 -3.96 11.41 -11.90
CA TYR A 535 -2.86 12.32 -11.60
C TYR A 535 -2.90 12.78 -10.15
N THR A 536 -1.71 12.88 -9.56
CA THR A 536 -1.47 13.47 -8.24
C THR A 536 -0.33 14.48 -8.36
N VAL A 537 -0.38 15.54 -7.57
CA VAL A 537 0.69 16.54 -7.51
C VAL A 537 2.00 15.99 -6.89
N TYR A 538 1.93 14.80 -6.30
CA TYR A 538 3.01 14.04 -5.70
C TYR A 538 3.20 12.69 -6.42
N GLU A 539 4.37 12.07 -6.25
CA GLU A 539 4.62 10.72 -6.74
C GLU A 539 3.92 9.67 -5.87
N LYS A 540 3.07 8.82 -6.46
CA LYS A 540 2.32 7.79 -5.72
C LYS A 540 3.27 6.70 -5.22
N PRO A 541 3.26 6.36 -3.92
CA PRO A 541 4.05 5.24 -3.41
C PRO A 541 3.68 3.90 -4.07
N ALA A 542 4.70 3.17 -4.51
CA ALA A 542 4.61 1.89 -5.21
C ALA A 542 4.44 0.69 -4.24
N LEU A 543 3.38 0.72 -3.42
CA LEU A 543 3.16 -0.26 -2.34
C LEU A 543 2.20 -1.39 -2.71
N LEU A 544 1.32 -1.20 -3.71
CA LEU A 544 0.36 -2.22 -4.11
C LEU A 544 1.04 -3.33 -4.92
N PRO A 545 0.57 -4.59 -4.81
CA PRO A 545 1.01 -5.65 -5.71
C PRO A 545 0.59 -5.36 -7.17
N ASP A 546 1.30 -5.96 -8.11
CA ASP A 546 0.86 -6.01 -9.50
C ASP A 546 -0.25 -7.05 -9.65
N VAL A 547 -1.32 -6.70 -10.36
CA VAL A 547 -2.45 -7.59 -10.64
C VAL A 547 -2.66 -7.72 -12.15
N SER A 548 -3.03 -8.92 -12.59
CA SER A 548 -3.30 -9.24 -13.99
C SER A 548 -4.21 -10.46 -14.11
N ASP A 549 -4.59 -10.84 -15.33
CA ASP A 549 -5.33 -12.09 -15.57
C ASP A 549 -4.57 -13.34 -15.08
N GLY A 550 -3.25 -13.25 -14.89
CA GLY A 550 -2.46 -14.34 -14.29
C GLY A 550 -2.83 -14.64 -12.82
N ASN A 551 -3.54 -13.73 -12.14
CA ASN A 551 -4.11 -13.95 -10.81
C ASN A 551 -5.40 -14.77 -10.83
N VAL A 552 -5.94 -15.09 -12.02
CA VAL A 552 -7.22 -15.77 -12.19
C VAL A 552 -6.98 -17.19 -12.71
N ALA A 553 -7.42 -18.19 -11.94
CA ALA A 553 -7.32 -19.60 -12.31
C ALA A 553 -8.61 -20.34 -11.99
N GLY A 554 -9.26 -20.92 -13.00
CA GLY A 554 -10.48 -21.73 -12.81
C GLY A 554 -11.66 -20.99 -12.18
N GLY A 555 -11.77 -19.67 -12.40
CA GLY A 555 -12.80 -18.84 -11.76
C GLY A 555 -12.46 -18.37 -10.34
N VAL A 556 -11.26 -18.67 -9.86
CA VAL A 556 -10.74 -18.19 -8.57
C VAL A 556 -9.72 -17.08 -8.82
N ILE A 557 -9.92 -15.94 -8.18
CA ILE A 557 -8.98 -14.82 -8.16
C ILE A 557 -8.18 -14.91 -6.86
N THR A 558 -6.86 -14.97 -6.96
CA THR A 558 -5.96 -14.96 -5.79
C THR A 558 -4.97 -13.82 -5.86
N VAL A 559 -5.00 -12.95 -4.84
CA VAL A 559 -4.12 -11.78 -4.73
C VAL A 559 -3.47 -11.76 -3.35
N ASP A 560 -2.14 -11.84 -3.32
CA ASP A 560 -1.35 -11.63 -2.11
C ASP A 560 -1.09 -10.13 -1.94
N LEU A 561 -1.70 -9.50 -0.94
CA LEU A 561 -1.47 -8.09 -0.62
C LEU A 561 -0.16 -7.89 0.16
N GLY A 562 0.40 -8.95 0.75
CA GLY A 562 1.50 -8.84 1.69
C GLY A 562 1.04 -8.18 2.99
N ALA A 563 1.87 -7.29 3.53
CA ALA A 563 1.62 -6.60 4.79
C ALA A 563 0.63 -5.42 4.62
N VAL A 564 -0.45 -5.40 5.40
CA VAL A 564 -1.48 -4.35 5.41
C VAL A 564 -1.77 -3.89 6.86
N PRO A 565 -1.63 -2.60 7.21
CA PRO A 565 -1.09 -1.51 6.38
C PRO A 565 0.33 -1.78 5.87
N PHE A 566 0.74 -1.08 4.81
CA PHE A 566 2.05 -1.27 4.20
C PHE A 566 3.12 -0.63 5.11
N PRO A 567 4.11 -1.39 5.59
CA PRO A 567 5.15 -0.86 6.47
C PRO A 567 6.07 0.09 5.69
N ILE A 568 6.62 1.12 6.33
CA ILE A 568 6.49 1.46 7.75
C ILE A 568 5.16 2.20 8.01
N ALA A 569 4.46 1.85 9.09
CA ALA A 569 3.16 2.41 9.47
C ALA A 569 3.22 3.00 10.90
N SER A 570 2.33 3.94 11.24
CA SER A 570 2.18 4.48 12.61
C SER A 570 1.08 3.76 13.38
N SER A 571 0.87 4.12 14.66
CA SER A 571 -0.30 3.66 15.43
C SER A 571 -1.64 4.00 14.79
N ASP A 572 -1.67 5.11 14.06
CA ASP A 572 -2.87 5.74 13.52
C ASP A 572 -3.00 5.48 12.01
N SER A 573 -2.08 4.70 11.44
CA SER A 573 -2.10 4.39 10.03
C SER A 573 -3.34 3.58 9.66
N GLN A 574 -3.87 3.88 8.48
CA GLN A 574 -4.98 3.14 7.89
C GLN A 574 -4.72 2.93 6.40
N ALA A 575 -4.70 1.66 5.99
CA ALA A 575 -4.63 1.29 4.58
C ALA A 575 -6.00 0.83 4.10
N LYS A 576 -6.45 1.37 2.96
CA LYS A 576 -7.65 0.95 2.24
C LYS A 576 -7.24 0.46 0.86
N VAL A 577 -7.61 -0.77 0.53
CA VAL A 577 -7.31 -1.39 -0.76
C VAL A 577 -8.63 -1.82 -1.39
N ARG A 578 -8.79 -1.55 -2.68
CA ARG A 578 -9.93 -1.98 -3.50
C ARG A 578 -9.42 -2.80 -4.66
N LEU A 579 -9.86 -4.05 -4.72
CA LEU A 579 -9.76 -4.90 -5.91
C LEU A 579 -11.07 -4.77 -6.70
N MET A 580 -10.98 -4.66 -8.01
CA MET A 580 -12.14 -4.52 -8.89
C MET A 580 -11.96 -5.39 -10.12
N TYR A 581 -13.03 -6.02 -10.59
CA TYR A 581 -13.06 -6.75 -11.85
C TYR A 581 -14.48 -6.82 -12.39
N GLU A 582 -14.64 -7.29 -13.64
CA GLU A 582 -15.95 -7.50 -14.23
C GLU A 582 -16.27 -8.98 -14.38
N ILE A 583 -17.55 -9.29 -14.20
CA ILE A 583 -18.15 -10.57 -14.54
C ILE A 583 -19.24 -10.37 -15.59
N LYS A 584 -19.41 -11.38 -16.45
CA LYS A 584 -20.44 -11.42 -17.48
C LYS A 584 -21.30 -12.67 -17.31
N GLY A 585 -22.62 -12.49 -17.35
CA GLY A 585 -23.59 -13.56 -17.28
C GLY A 585 -23.46 -14.50 -18.48
N LYS A 586 -23.44 -15.81 -18.20
CA LYS A 586 -23.63 -16.88 -19.16
C LYS A 586 -25.05 -16.84 -19.72
N GLY A 587 -25.30 -17.60 -20.77
CA GLY A 587 -26.63 -17.75 -21.38
C GLY A 587 -27.70 -18.24 -20.40
N SER A 588 -27.32 -18.86 -19.28
CA SER A 588 -28.21 -19.34 -18.23
C SER A 588 -28.51 -18.30 -17.13
N ALA A 589 -27.82 -17.17 -17.10
CA ALA A 589 -28.01 -16.14 -16.08
C ALA A 589 -29.34 -15.38 -16.31
N TYR A 590 -30.35 -15.65 -15.48
CA TYR A 590 -31.62 -14.94 -15.48
C TYR A 590 -32.28 -14.93 -14.10
N GLY A 591 -32.52 -13.75 -13.54
CA GLY A 591 -33.13 -13.57 -12.23
C GLY A 591 -32.86 -12.19 -11.62
N THR A 592 -33.48 -11.94 -10.46
CA THR A 592 -33.34 -10.68 -9.72
C THR A 592 -32.42 -10.78 -8.51
N HIS A 593 -31.86 -11.96 -8.27
CA HIS A 593 -31.10 -12.30 -7.07
C HIS A 593 -30.04 -13.37 -7.40
N LEU A 594 -29.12 -13.03 -8.31
CA LEU A 594 -28.06 -13.95 -8.75
C LEU A 594 -26.79 -13.67 -7.96
N HIS A 595 -26.28 -14.67 -7.23
CA HIS A 595 -25.06 -14.55 -6.45
C HIS A 595 -23.84 -14.57 -7.37
N THR A 596 -22.92 -13.62 -7.18
CA THR A 596 -21.73 -13.49 -8.04
C THR A 596 -20.64 -14.52 -7.75
N ASP A 597 -20.72 -15.18 -6.61
CA ASP A 597 -19.72 -16.06 -6.02
C ASP A 597 -20.35 -17.28 -5.36
N ASN A 598 -19.50 -18.27 -5.07
CA ASN A 598 -19.88 -19.46 -4.33
C ASN A 598 -19.60 -19.25 -2.83
N ASP A 599 -20.65 -19.29 -2.01
CA ASP A 599 -20.55 -19.01 -0.57
C ASP A 599 -19.55 -19.95 0.12
N ARG A 600 -18.73 -19.38 1.02
CA ARG A 600 -17.63 -20.02 1.78
C ARG A 600 -16.34 -20.31 0.99
N GLU A 601 -16.24 -19.92 -0.28
CA GLU A 601 -15.01 -20.00 -1.08
C GLU A 601 -14.40 -18.62 -1.39
N THR A 602 -15.03 -17.55 -0.89
CA THR A 602 -14.55 -16.16 -0.99
C THR A 602 -14.17 -15.63 0.39
N TYR A 603 -12.88 -15.41 0.62
CA TYR A 603 -12.34 -15.01 1.92
C TYR A 603 -11.01 -14.26 1.80
N ALA A 604 -10.70 -13.46 2.82
CA ALA A 604 -9.36 -12.97 3.09
C ALA A 604 -8.71 -13.89 4.14
N SER A 605 -7.58 -14.51 3.80
CA SER A 605 -6.72 -15.19 4.77
C SER A 605 -5.73 -14.20 5.33
N TYR A 606 -5.50 -14.21 6.64
CA TYR A 606 -4.52 -13.33 7.26
C TYR A 606 -3.73 -13.99 8.39
N SER A 607 -2.47 -13.59 8.52
CA SER A 607 -1.59 -13.97 9.62
C SER A 607 -1.26 -12.78 10.50
N GLU A 608 -1.38 -12.98 11.80
CA GLU A 608 -1.12 -11.97 12.83
C GLU A 608 0.37 -12.00 13.24
N PRO A 609 1.05 -10.85 13.32
CA PRO A 609 2.42 -10.81 13.81
C PRO A 609 2.48 -11.02 15.32
N SER A 610 3.55 -11.63 15.81
CA SER A 610 3.96 -11.60 17.21
C SER A 610 5.37 -11.05 17.31
N HIS A 611 5.65 -10.33 18.39
CA HIS A 611 6.94 -9.74 18.71
C HIS A 611 7.63 -10.61 19.77
N PRO A 612 8.47 -11.59 19.38
CA PRO A 612 9.00 -12.59 20.30
C PRO A 612 10.20 -12.09 21.11
N THR A 613 10.82 -10.98 20.72
CA THR A 613 12.10 -10.49 21.26
C THR A 613 12.09 -8.98 21.39
N ALA A 614 12.13 -8.46 22.62
CA ALA A 614 12.02 -7.02 22.89
C ALA A 614 13.21 -6.16 22.43
N ASP A 615 14.34 -6.78 22.06
CA ASP A 615 15.60 -6.10 21.75
C ASP A 615 15.78 -5.74 20.26
N ASN A 616 14.88 -6.18 19.39
CA ASN A 616 14.89 -5.92 17.94
C ASN A 616 13.47 -5.67 17.41
N SER A 617 13.35 -5.21 16.16
CA SER A 617 12.07 -4.86 15.52
C SER A 617 11.44 -6.00 14.72
N ASP A 618 11.99 -7.22 14.80
CA ASP A 618 11.54 -8.32 13.96
C ASP A 618 10.19 -8.88 14.45
N LEU A 619 9.24 -8.95 13.53
CA LEU A 619 7.93 -9.56 13.74
C LEU A 619 7.88 -10.95 13.13
N THR A 620 7.30 -11.90 13.86
CA THR A 620 7.13 -13.29 13.43
C THR A 620 5.68 -13.62 13.14
N TYR A 621 5.44 -14.41 12.09
CA TYR A 621 4.10 -14.81 11.65
C TYR A 621 3.95 -16.33 11.79
N SER A 622 4.25 -16.86 12.98
CA SER A 622 4.26 -18.30 13.26
C SER A 622 2.90 -18.86 13.67
N GLY A 623 1.92 -17.99 13.95
CA GLY A 623 0.55 -18.38 14.24
C GLY A 623 -0.18 -18.94 13.01
N PRO A 624 -1.18 -19.82 13.21
CA PRO A 624 -2.00 -20.31 12.10
C PRO A 624 -2.76 -19.14 11.44
N PRO A 625 -2.89 -19.13 10.10
CA PRO A 625 -3.67 -18.10 9.42
C PRO A 625 -5.15 -18.20 9.81
N ARG A 626 -5.78 -17.05 9.97
CA ARG A 626 -7.22 -16.89 10.17
C ARG A 626 -7.88 -16.55 8.83
N SER A 627 -9.19 -16.76 8.73
CA SER A 627 -9.95 -16.40 7.54
C SER A 627 -11.14 -15.51 7.91
N LEU A 628 -11.36 -14.48 7.10
CA LEU A 628 -12.54 -13.63 7.14
C LEU A 628 -13.30 -13.78 5.82
N TYR A 629 -14.55 -14.19 5.89
CA TYR A 629 -15.36 -14.46 4.70
C TYR A 629 -16.08 -13.19 4.27
N PHE A 630 -16.08 -12.90 2.97
CA PHE A 630 -16.76 -11.73 2.43
C PHE A 630 -18.29 -11.93 2.44
N GLN A 631 -19.02 -10.81 2.37
CA GLN A 631 -20.42 -10.81 1.94
C GLN A 631 -20.57 -11.35 0.52
N THR A 632 -21.74 -11.88 0.21
CA THR A 632 -22.09 -12.40 -1.10
C THR A 632 -22.96 -11.39 -1.83
N PRO A 633 -22.41 -10.60 -2.77
CA PRO A 633 -23.24 -9.65 -3.49
C PRO A 633 -24.14 -10.37 -4.51
N VAL A 634 -25.30 -9.77 -4.76
CA VAL A 634 -26.29 -10.27 -5.72
C VAL A 634 -26.52 -9.26 -6.83
N VAL A 635 -26.76 -9.75 -8.04
CA VAL A 635 -27.01 -8.92 -9.22
C VAL A 635 -28.36 -9.24 -9.86
N PHE A 636 -28.90 -8.24 -10.54
CA PHE A 636 -30.15 -8.34 -11.31
C PHE A 636 -29.81 -8.54 -12.80
N CYS A 637 -30.13 -9.69 -13.37
CA CYS A 637 -29.87 -9.98 -14.77
C CYS A 637 -31.13 -10.55 -15.44
N ARG A 638 -31.66 -9.84 -16.45
CA ARG A 638 -32.85 -10.26 -17.21
C ARG A 638 -32.59 -10.13 -18.71
N PRO A 639 -31.80 -11.04 -19.31
CA PRO A 639 -31.68 -11.09 -20.76
C PRO A 639 -33.03 -11.47 -21.39
N ALA A 640 -33.23 -11.07 -22.65
CA ALA A 640 -34.42 -11.42 -23.41
C ALA A 640 -34.56 -12.94 -23.64
N TYR A 641 -33.42 -13.63 -23.76
CA TYR A 641 -33.34 -15.05 -24.07
C TYR A 641 -32.31 -15.73 -23.17
N THR A 642 -32.54 -17.01 -22.87
CA THR A 642 -31.58 -17.84 -22.13
C THR A 642 -31.31 -19.15 -22.86
N VAL A 643 -30.12 -19.70 -22.65
CA VAL A 643 -29.78 -21.09 -22.96
C VAL A 643 -29.20 -21.73 -21.71
N GLU A 644 -29.75 -22.88 -21.33
CA GLU A 644 -29.38 -23.59 -20.12
C GLU A 644 -28.96 -25.01 -20.47
N LYS A 645 -27.89 -25.50 -19.85
CA LYS A 645 -27.38 -26.86 -20.00
C LYS A 645 -27.17 -27.52 -18.65
N PHE A 646 -27.64 -28.76 -18.54
CA PHE A 646 -27.50 -29.61 -17.36
C PHE A 646 -27.11 -31.04 -17.75
N VAL A 647 -26.51 -31.75 -16.81
CA VAL A 647 -26.17 -33.18 -16.87
C VAL A 647 -26.86 -33.97 -15.75
N GLY A 648 -26.94 -35.29 -15.89
CA GLY A 648 -27.55 -36.20 -14.93
C GLY A 648 -27.29 -37.68 -15.22
N ILE A 649 -27.62 -38.55 -14.26
CA ILE A 649 -27.50 -40.02 -14.39
C ILE A 649 -28.79 -40.69 -14.89
N SER A 650 -29.89 -39.94 -14.96
CA SER A 650 -31.16 -40.37 -15.53
C SER A 650 -31.88 -39.17 -16.15
N PRO A 651 -32.81 -39.37 -17.10
CA PRO A 651 -33.57 -38.28 -17.72
C PRO A 651 -34.26 -37.40 -16.69
N GLU A 652 -34.88 -38.02 -15.67
CA GLU A 652 -35.62 -37.35 -14.60
C GLU A 652 -34.71 -36.60 -13.60
N ASN A 653 -33.39 -36.83 -13.65
CA ASN A 653 -32.41 -36.22 -12.73
C ASN A 653 -31.34 -35.41 -13.47
N THR A 654 -31.70 -34.76 -14.58
CA THR A 654 -30.79 -33.96 -15.41
C THR A 654 -30.80 -32.48 -15.01
N LYS A 655 -30.18 -32.19 -13.88
CA LYS A 655 -30.22 -30.86 -13.24
C LYS A 655 -28.89 -30.39 -12.66
N TYR A 656 -27.78 -31.05 -13.00
CA TYR A 656 -26.46 -30.76 -12.44
C TYR A 656 -25.61 -29.97 -13.44
N LYS A 657 -24.76 -29.06 -12.95
CA LYS A 657 -23.74 -28.38 -13.76
C LYS A 657 -22.44 -29.17 -13.89
N SER A 658 -22.15 -29.99 -12.89
CA SER A 658 -21.05 -30.94 -12.91
C SER A 658 -21.53 -32.28 -12.36
N LEU A 659 -21.08 -33.38 -12.96
CA LEU A 659 -21.42 -34.73 -12.54
C LEU A 659 -20.17 -35.62 -12.55
N GLU A 660 -19.88 -36.26 -11.42
CA GLU A 660 -18.93 -37.37 -11.38
C GLU A 660 -19.66 -38.68 -11.70
N ILE A 661 -19.19 -39.42 -12.71
CA ILE A 661 -19.79 -40.68 -13.13
C ILE A 661 -18.70 -41.73 -13.41
N PRO A 662 -18.91 -43.01 -13.08
CA PRO A 662 -17.98 -44.05 -13.48
C PRO A 662 -17.85 -44.15 -15.01
N ALA A 663 -16.67 -44.55 -15.49
CA ALA A 663 -16.45 -44.91 -16.88
C ALA A 663 -17.42 -46.00 -17.32
N CYS A 664 -17.81 -45.98 -18.60
CA CYS A 664 -18.68 -46.97 -19.23
C CYS A 664 -20.13 -46.96 -18.73
N GLN A 665 -20.56 -45.82 -18.16
CA GLN A 665 -21.94 -45.54 -17.78
C GLN A 665 -22.60 -44.58 -18.77
N THR A 666 -23.94 -44.49 -18.71
CA THR A 666 -24.69 -43.52 -19.52
C THR A 666 -25.00 -42.28 -18.70
N ALA A 667 -24.62 -41.11 -19.21
CA ALA A 667 -25.05 -39.82 -18.72
C ALA A 667 -26.13 -39.22 -19.63
N PHE A 668 -26.92 -38.32 -19.07
CA PHE A 668 -27.99 -37.59 -19.73
C PHE A 668 -27.69 -36.11 -19.70
N TYR A 669 -28.05 -35.43 -20.78
CA TYR A 669 -27.94 -33.99 -20.95
C TYR A 669 -29.31 -33.41 -21.22
N ARG A 670 -29.53 -32.20 -20.71
CA ARG A 670 -30.71 -31.38 -20.94
C ARG A 670 -30.25 -30.00 -21.36
N VAL A 671 -30.71 -29.55 -22.51
CA VAL A 671 -30.52 -28.19 -23.02
C VAL A 671 -31.88 -27.52 -23.12
N ALA A 672 -32.04 -26.34 -22.55
CA ALA A 672 -33.28 -25.58 -22.57
C ALA A 672 -33.03 -24.19 -23.15
N VAL A 673 -33.91 -23.72 -24.02
CA VAL A 673 -33.89 -22.34 -24.56
C VAL A 673 -35.13 -21.62 -24.08
N GLY A 674 -34.94 -20.53 -23.34
CA GLY A 674 -36.00 -19.68 -22.80
C GLY A 674 -36.20 -18.41 -23.61
N ASN A 675 -37.46 -18.04 -23.84
CA ASN A 675 -37.84 -16.76 -24.40
C ASN A 675 -38.67 -15.99 -23.37
N HIS A 676 -38.10 -14.90 -22.83
CA HIS A 676 -38.71 -14.06 -21.80
C HIS A 676 -39.36 -12.79 -22.38
N THR A 677 -39.51 -12.73 -23.71
CA THR A 677 -40.17 -11.62 -24.40
C THR A 677 -41.65 -11.92 -24.65
N ASP A 678 -42.42 -10.88 -24.95
CA ASP A 678 -43.85 -10.97 -25.27
C ASP A 678 -44.14 -11.44 -26.71
N SER A 679 -43.11 -11.75 -27.50
CA SER A 679 -43.22 -12.20 -28.89
C SER A 679 -42.51 -13.53 -29.11
N GLU A 680 -42.98 -14.31 -30.08
CA GLU A 680 -42.24 -15.50 -30.54
C GLU A 680 -40.84 -15.11 -31.06
N ALA A 681 -39.83 -15.91 -30.71
CA ALA A 681 -38.47 -15.73 -31.16
C ALA A 681 -38.02 -16.91 -32.03
N ALA A 682 -37.26 -16.62 -33.08
CA ALA A 682 -36.66 -17.61 -33.96
C ALA A 682 -35.13 -17.53 -33.88
N PHE A 683 -34.50 -18.68 -33.62
CA PHE A 683 -33.05 -18.81 -33.50
C PHE A 683 -32.51 -19.66 -34.66
N PRO A 684 -31.49 -19.19 -35.40
CA PRO A 684 -30.95 -19.91 -36.56
C PRO A 684 -30.46 -21.31 -36.22
N LEU A 685 -29.71 -21.45 -35.11
CA LEU A 685 -29.04 -22.69 -34.77
C LEU A 685 -28.88 -22.85 -33.26
N LEU A 686 -29.18 -24.05 -32.76
CA LEU A 686 -28.80 -24.54 -31.44
C LEU A 686 -27.97 -25.82 -31.62
N TYR A 687 -26.76 -25.82 -31.09
CA TYR A 687 -25.90 -26.98 -31.13
C TYR A 687 -25.19 -27.23 -29.81
N GLU A 688 -24.75 -28.47 -29.65
CA GLU A 688 -23.84 -28.88 -28.60
C GLU A 688 -22.45 -29.14 -29.19
N ALA A 689 -21.41 -28.64 -28.53
CA ALA A 689 -20.03 -28.91 -28.89
C ALA A 689 -19.40 -29.80 -27.81
N SER A 690 -18.94 -30.97 -28.23
CA SER A 690 -18.41 -31.98 -27.30
C SER A 690 -16.91 -31.82 -27.12
N GLY A 691 -16.42 -32.03 -25.89
CA GLY A 691 -14.98 -32.09 -25.59
C GLY A 691 -14.20 -30.78 -25.79
N ALA A 692 -14.89 -29.64 -25.87
CA ALA A 692 -14.28 -28.32 -25.97
C ALA A 692 -13.91 -27.78 -24.59
N ALA A 693 -12.66 -27.41 -24.34
CA ALA A 693 -12.21 -26.87 -23.06
C ALA A 693 -12.57 -25.39 -22.88
N THR A 694 -12.72 -24.66 -23.98
CA THR A 694 -13.09 -23.24 -23.98
C THR A 694 -14.31 -22.96 -24.85
N LEU A 695 -14.98 -21.84 -24.60
CA LEU A 695 -16.06 -21.37 -25.46
C LEU A 695 -15.59 -21.19 -26.91
N GLU A 696 -14.39 -20.67 -27.12
CA GLU A 696 -13.87 -20.41 -28.46
C GLU A 696 -13.60 -21.70 -29.22
N GLU A 697 -13.11 -22.74 -28.54
CA GLU A 697 -13.05 -24.09 -29.09
C GLU A 697 -14.44 -24.63 -29.40
N ALA A 698 -15.44 -24.40 -28.54
CA ALA A 698 -16.82 -24.84 -28.80
C ALA A 698 -17.42 -24.16 -30.04
N ILE A 699 -17.20 -22.84 -30.19
CA ILE A 699 -17.67 -22.03 -31.32
C ILE A 699 -17.01 -22.44 -32.64
N HIS A 700 -15.79 -22.98 -32.61
CA HIS A 700 -15.03 -23.41 -33.79
C HIS A 700 -14.94 -24.93 -33.95
N SER A 701 -15.45 -25.72 -33.01
CA SER A 701 -15.38 -27.18 -33.04
C SER A 701 -15.98 -27.73 -34.32
N THR A 702 -15.37 -28.73 -34.94
CA THR A 702 -16.02 -29.49 -36.03
C THR A 702 -16.84 -30.66 -35.51
N ASP A 703 -16.67 -31.01 -34.23
CA ASP A 703 -17.40 -32.07 -33.54
C ASP A 703 -18.58 -31.45 -32.78
N ARG A 704 -19.67 -31.24 -33.53
CA ARG A 704 -20.91 -30.63 -33.01
C ARG A 704 -22.11 -31.52 -33.27
N ARG A 705 -23.00 -31.58 -32.28
CA ARG A 705 -24.35 -32.14 -32.40
C ARG A 705 -25.35 -31.02 -32.60
N ILE A 706 -25.94 -30.92 -33.79
CA ILE A 706 -27.04 -29.99 -34.04
C ILE A 706 -28.28 -30.48 -33.28
N LEU A 707 -28.82 -29.64 -32.40
CA LEU A 707 -30.01 -29.93 -31.61
C LEU A 707 -31.27 -29.39 -32.30
N ALA A 708 -31.18 -28.21 -32.93
CA ALA A 708 -32.25 -27.62 -33.72
C ALA A 708 -31.71 -26.60 -34.73
N GLU A 709 -32.36 -26.54 -35.90
CA GLU A 709 -32.20 -25.47 -36.90
C GLU A 709 -33.51 -24.69 -37.00
N ASN A 710 -33.45 -23.37 -37.15
CA ASN A 710 -34.61 -22.48 -37.19
C ASN A 710 -35.57 -22.72 -36.01
N LEU A 711 -35.00 -22.78 -34.81
CA LEU A 711 -35.70 -23.03 -33.56
C LEU A 711 -36.66 -21.88 -33.25
N THR A 712 -37.97 -22.14 -33.27
CA THR A 712 -38.98 -21.21 -32.76
C THR A 712 -39.30 -21.52 -31.30
N VAL A 713 -39.30 -20.48 -30.47
CA VAL A 713 -39.69 -20.52 -29.05
C VAL A 713 -40.79 -19.48 -28.81
N PRO A 714 -42.02 -19.89 -28.46
CA PRO A 714 -43.12 -18.97 -28.17
C PRO A 714 -42.77 -17.95 -27.08
N ALA A 715 -43.49 -16.83 -27.06
CA ALA A 715 -43.40 -15.81 -26.01
C ALA A 715 -43.56 -16.44 -24.61
N ASN A 716 -42.75 -15.99 -23.64
CA ASN A 716 -42.79 -16.44 -22.24
C ASN A 716 -42.79 -17.97 -22.07
N SER A 717 -41.99 -18.68 -22.88
CA SER A 717 -41.95 -20.14 -22.89
C SER A 717 -40.52 -20.68 -22.98
N VAL A 718 -40.38 -21.99 -22.73
CA VAL A 718 -39.11 -22.72 -22.78
C VAL A 718 -39.25 -23.92 -23.70
N ARG A 719 -38.22 -24.18 -24.50
CA ARG A 719 -38.11 -25.38 -25.34
C ARG A 719 -36.91 -26.22 -24.93
N GLU A 720 -37.15 -27.50 -24.67
CA GLU A 720 -36.16 -28.42 -24.10
C GLU A 720 -35.75 -29.54 -25.05
N PHE A 721 -34.49 -29.95 -24.92
CA PHE A 721 -33.86 -31.02 -25.68
C PHE A 721 -33.11 -31.93 -24.71
N THR A 722 -33.36 -33.24 -24.77
CA THR A 722 -32.65 -34.22 -23.94
C THR A 722 -31.95 -35.25 -24.80
N PHE A 723 -30.73 -35.63 -24.40
CA PHE A 723 -29.96 -36.64 -25.11
C PHE A 723 -29.03 -37.38 -24.15
N ARG A 724 -28.47 -38.50 -24.62
CA ARG A 724 -27.57 -39.36 -23.85
C ARG A 724 -26.14 -39.32 -24.38
N TYR A 725 -25.19 -39.57 -23.49
CA TYR A 725 -23.77 -39.77 -23.78
C TYR A 725 -23.30 -41.02 -23.03
N LYS A 726 -22.48 -41.86 -23.66
CA LYS A 726 -21.88 -43.03 -23.02
C LYS A 726 -20.42 -42.74 -22.73
N THR A 727 -20.03 -42.73 -21.46
CA THR A 727 -18.64 -42.46 -21.06
C THR A 727 -17.72 -43.60 -21.47
N ASP A 728 -16.48 -43.28 -21.83
CA ASP A 728 -15.41 -44.22 -22.15
C ASP A 728 -14.28 -44.12 -21.09
N CYS A 729 -13.41 -45.11 -21.07
CA CYS A 729 -12.25 -45.19 -20.19
C CYS A 729 -11.14 -44.21 -20.51
N CYS A 730 -11.19 -43.58 -21.69
CA CYS A 730 -10.26 -42.51 -22.05
C CYS A 730 -10.78 -41.14 -21.63
N ASP A 731 -12.04 -41.05 -21.18
CA ASP A 731 -12.60 -39.79 -20.71
C ASP A 731 -12.04 -39.46 -19.33
N HIS A 732 -11.66 -38.19 -19.13
CA HIS A 732 -11.18 -37.69 -17.84
C HIS A 732 -12.13 -36.62 -17.31
N ILE A 733 -12.17 -35.47 -17.98
CA ILE A 733 -13.17 -34.43 -17.79
C ILE A 733 -13.69 -34.09 -19.18
N ILE A 734 -15.00 -34.14 -19.35
CA ILE A 734 -15.70 -33.85 -20.59
C ILE A 734 -16.47 -32.55 -20.37
N PRO A 735 -15.90 -31.39 -20.71
CA PRO A 735 -16.63 -30.14 -20.79
C PRO A 735 -17.43 -30.09 -22.10
N ASP A 736 -18.73 -29.82 -21.99
CA ASP A 736 -19.58 -29.69 -23.17
C ASP A 736 -20.36 -28.39 -23.15
N PHE A 737 -20.37 -27.69 -24.27
CA PHE A 737 -21.05 -26.40 -24.44
C PHE A 737 -22.37 -26.57 -25.18
N ALA A 738 -23.41 -25.85 -24.77
CA ALA A 738 -24.58 -25.57 -25.60
C ALA A 738 -24.44 -24.13 -26.11
N VAL A 739 -24.54 -23.95 -27.43
CA VAL A 739 -24.40 -22.64 -28.07
C VAL A 739 -25.67 -22.36 -28.88
N LEU A 740 -26.28 -21.22 -28.60
CA LEU A 740 -27.45 -20.70 -29.28
C LEU A 740 -27.05 -19.47 -30.09
N GLU A 741 -27.28 -19.51 -31.39
CA GLU A 741 -27.12 -18.35 -32.25
C GLU A 741 -28.34 -17.43 -32.13
N THR A 742 -28.09 -16.15 -31.82
CA THR A 742 -29.14 -15.12 -31.73
C THR A 742 -28.83 -13.95 -32.66
N PRO A 743 -29.82 -13.10 -33.00
CA PRO A 743 -29.59 -11.90 -33.80
C PRO A 743 -28.57 -10.93 -33.18
N SER A 744 -28.42 -10.95 -31.85
CA SER A 744 -27.53 -10.09 -31.08
C SER A 744 -26.16 -10.70 -30.76
N GLY A 745 -25.89 -11.93 -31.23
CA GLY A 745 -24.67 -12.68 -30.94
C GLY A 745 -24.93 -14.08 -30.39
N LEU A 746 -23.92 -14.70 -29.80
CA LEU A 746 -24.02 -16.06 -29.26
C LEU A 746 -24.39 -16.04 -27.78
N LEU A 747 -25.37 -16.86 -27.40
CA LEU A 747 -25.59 -17.25 -26.00
C LEU A 747 -25.03 -18.65 -25.81
N TYR A 748 -24.44 -18.91 -24.66
CA TYR A 748 -23.90 -20.23 -24.36
C TYR A 748 -24.04 -20.58 -22.89
N ASP A 749 -24.04 -21.86 -22.63
CA ASP A 749 -23.95 -22.41 -21.29
C ASP A 749 -23.25 -23.76 -21.36
N ASN A 750 -22.64 -24.20 -20.26
CA ASN A 750 -21.86 -25.42 -20.25
C ASN A 750 -22.15 -26.27 -19.01
N ALA A 751 -21.92 -27.57 -19.16
CA ALA A 751 -21.97 -28.52 -18.08
C ALA A 751 -20.84 -29.54 -18.28
N SER A 752 -20.26 -30.03 -17.19
CA SER A 752 -19.10 -30.94 -17.25
C SER A 752 -19.41 -32.31 -16.66
N ILE A 753 -18.83 -33.35 -17.25
CA ILE A 753 -18.81 -34.69 -16.69
C ILE A 753 -17.39 -35.07 -16.34
N LYS A 754 -17.14 -35.47 -15.09
CA LYS A 754 -15.87 -36.03 -14.65
C LYS A 754 -15.99 -37.54 -14.56
N VAL A 755 -15.16 -38.24 -15.31
CA VAL A 755 -15.20 -39.69 -15.41
C VAL A 755 -14.20 -40.29 -14.44
N GLN A 756 -14.68 -41.20 -13.59
CA GLN A 756 -13.85 -41.94 -12.64
C GLN A 756 -13.75 -43.41 -13.05
N ASP A 757 -12.66 -44.07 -12.65
CA ASP A 757 -12.56 -45.51 -12.82
C ASP A 757 -13.70 -46.22 -12.07
N GLY A 758 -14.61 -46.82 -12.84
CA GLY A 758 -15.70 -47.62 -12.30
C GLY A 758 -15.22 -48.99 -11.83
N PHE A 759 -16.01 -49.60 -10.93
CA PHE A 759 -15.85 -51.01 -10.58
C PHE A 759 -16.95 -51.83 -11.23
N ALA A 760 -16.58 -53.00 -11.74
CA ALA A 760 -17.48 -53.96 -12.35
C ALA A 760 -17.19 -55.38 -11.82
N SER A 761 -18.12 -56.29 -12.12
CA SER A 761 -17.98 -57.72 -11.84
C SER A 761 -18.16 -58.55 -13.10
N TYR A 762 -17.56 -59.73 -13.10
CA TYR A 762 -17.74 -60.71 -14.17
C TYR A 762 -17.72 -62.14 -13.64
N VAL A 763 -18.34 -63.03 -14.41
CA VAL A 763 -18.48 -64.45 -14.08
C VAL A 763 -17.64 -65.29 -15.03
N ILE A 764 -16.79 -66.15 -14.48
CA ILE A 764 -16.04 -67.14 -15.24
C ILE A 764 -16.79 -68.47 -15.16
N GLN A 765 -17.17 -68.98 -16.32
CA GLN A 765 -17.88 -70.25 -16.47
C GLN A 765 -16.94 -71.33 -16.99
N TYR A 766 -16.88 -72.48 -16.31
CA TYR A 766 -16.05 -73.62 -16.73
C TYR A 766 -16.93 -74.70 -17.31
N LEU A 767 -16.77 -74.94 -18.62
CA LEU A 767 -17.68 -75.73 -19.43
C LEU A 767 -16.98 -76.92 -20.08
N ASP A 768 -17.66 -78.05 -20.16
CA ASP A 768 -17.28 -79.12 -21.09
C ASP A 768 -17.56 -78.64 -22.52
N ARG A 769 -16.54 -78.69 -23.40
CA ARG A 769 -16.64 -78.28 -24.80
C ARG A 769 -17.66 -79.10 -25.59
N ARG A 770 -17.85 -80.38 -25.27
CA ARG A 770 -18.75 -81.28 -26.02
C ARG A 770 -20.19 -81.16 -25.55
N THR A 771 -20.41 -81.07 -24.24
CA THR A 771 -21.77 -81.11 -23.67
C THR A 771 -22.31 -79.74 -23.28
N GLY A 772 -21.46 -78.71 -23.20
CA GLY A 772 -21.83 -77.38 -22.71
C GLY A 772 -22.23 -77.34 -21.24
N ARG A 773 -22.05 -78.46 -20.51
CA ARG A 773 -22.40 -78.57 -19.09
C ARG A 773 -21.30 -77.97 -18.22
N ARG A 774 -21.70 -77.44 -17.06
CA ARG A 774 -20.80 -76.95 -16.02
C ARG A 774 -20.01 -78.11 -15.44
N ILE A 775 -18.68 -77.96 -15.43
CA ILE A 775 -17.78 -78.97 -14.86
C ILE A 775 -17.26 -78.58 -13.47
N CYS A 776 -17.38 -77.30 -13.10
CA CYS A 776 -17.21 -76.80 -11.75
C CYS A 776 -18.07 -75.55 -11.53
N PRO A 777 -18.24 -75.09 -10.28
CA PRO A 777 -18.96 -73.86 -9.99
C PRO A 777 -18.37 -72.65 -10.71
N ASP A 778 -19.26 -71.72 -11.07
CA ASP A 778 -18.87 -70.44 -11.67
C ASP A 778 -18.06 -69.60 -10.68
N LYS A 779 -17.05 -68.89 -11.16
CA LYS A 779 -16.26 -67.97 -10.34
C LYS A 779 -16.74 -66.54 -10.61
N LEU A 780 -17.42 -65.94 -9.64
CA LEU A 780 -17.68 -64.51 -9.61
C LEU A 780 -16.39 -63.78 -9.22
N VAL A 781 -16.04 -62.74 -9.97
CA VAL A 781 -14.95 -61.84 -9.66
C VAL A 781 -15.53 -60.44 -9.58
N GLU A 782 -15.44 -59.83 -8.40
CA GLU A 782 -16.00 -58.51 -8.09
C GLU A 782 -14.90 -57.47 -7.93
N ASN A 783 -15.28 -56.19 -7.91
CA ASN A 783 -14.39 -55.04 -7.69
C ASN A 783 -13.20 -54.98 -8.66
N VAL A 784 -13.41 -55.32 -9.93
CA VAL A 784 -12.40 -55.15 -10.98
C VAL A 784 -12.66 -53.82 -11.67
N SER A 785 -11.60 -53.07 -11.97
CA SER A 785 -11.72 -51.83 -12.74
C SER A 785 -12.46 -52.12 -14.05
N ALA A 786 -13.54 -51.39 -14.31
CA ALA A 786 -14.37 -51.50 -15.50
C ALA A 786 -13.54 -51.28 -16.78
N CYS A 787 -12.48 -50.49 -16.68
CA CYS A 787 -11.58 -50.16 -17.78
C CYS A 787 -10.48 -51.20 -18.03
N THR A 788 -10.37 -52.21 -17.18
CA THR A 788 -9.37 -53.26 -17.36
C THR A 788 -9.85 -54.33 -18.34
N LYS A 789 -9.13 -54.51 -19.46
CA LYS A 789 -9.30 -55.70 -20.31
C LYS A 789 -8.78 -56.93 -19.58
N ILE A 790 -9.63 -57.93 -19.38
CA ILE A 790 -9.27 -59.15 -18.65
C ILE A 790 -8.79 -60.21 -19.63
N PRO A 791 -7.49 -60.58 -19.64
CA PRO A 791 -6.99 -61.60 -20.53
C PRO A 791 -7.39 -62.99 -20.05
N VAL A 792 -7.87 -63.82 -20.99
CA VAL A 792 -8.36 -65.18 -20.72
C VAL A 792 -7.34 -66.05 -20.01
N CYS A 793 -6.05 -65.89 -20.35
CA CYS A 793 -4.96 -66.69 -19.76
C CYS A 793 -4.89 -66.56 -18.24
N ARG A 794 -5.28 -65.42 -17.65
CA ARG A 794 -5.33 -65.21 -16.20
C ARG A 794 -6.54 -65.88 -15.52
N CYS A 795 -7.54 -66.26 -16.29
CA CYS A 795 -8.77 -66.89 -15.80
C CYS A 795 -8.75 -68.43 -15.92
N ILE A 796 -7.78 -69.00 -16.64
CA ILE A 796 -7.64 -70.46 -16.78
C ILE A 796 -7.24 -71.07 -15.44
N ARG A 797 -7.95 -72.13 -15.03
CA ARG A 797 -7.68 -72.88 -13.81
C ARG A 797 -7.40 -74.34 -14.14
N ARG A 798 -6.50 -74.97 -13.40
CA ARG A 798 -6.30 -76.42 -13.45
C ARG A 798 -7.48 -77.13 -12.77
N ILE A 799 -8.23 -77.92 -13.53
CA ILE A 799 -9.35 -78.75 -13.04
C ILE A 799 -8.95 -80.23 -13.16
N PRO A 800 -9.01 -81.04 -12.08
CA PRO A 800 -8.67 -82.47 -12.12
C PRO A 800 -9.47 -83.22 -13.20
N CYS A 801 -8.84 -84.12 -13.94
CA CYS A 801 -9.45 -84.89 -15.06
C CYS A 801 -9.89 -84.07 -16.29
N TRP A 802 -9.66 -82.76 -16.33
CA TRP A 802 -10.03 -81.91 -17.46
C TRP A 802 -8.82 -81.19 -18.07
N ARG A 803 -8.87 -80.87 -19.36
CA ARG A 803 -7.85 -80.09 -20.10
C ARG A 803 -8.51 -78.89 -20.78
N PHE A 804 -7.98 -77.69 -20.54
CA PHE A 804 -8.44 -76.48 -21.24
C PHE A 804 -8.16 -76.55 -22.74
N VAL A 805 -9.11 -76.12 -23.56
CA VAL A 805 -9.03 -76.20 -25.03
C VAL A 805 -9.50 -74.94 -25.77
N GLY A 806 -10.08 -73.95 -25.09
CA GLY A 806 -10.51 -72.71 -25.71
C GLY A 806 -11.42 -71.87 -24.83
N ALA A 807 -11.73 -70.65 -25.26
CA ALA A 807 -12.63 -69.72 -24.55
C ALA A 807 -13.57 -69.01 -25.54
N SER A 808 -14.63 -68.37 -25.04
CA SER A 808 -15.59 -67.62 -25.86
C SER A 808 -15.03 -66.34 -26.49
N ALA A 809 -13.99 -65.77 -25.89
CA ALA A 809 -13.27 -64.59 -26.37
C ALA A 809 -11.79 -64.73 -26.01
N CYS A 810 -10.90 -63.86 -26.52
CA CYS A 810 -9.48 -63.80 -26.15
C CYS A 810 -9.21 -62.87 -24.93
N CYS A 811 -10.08 -61.88 -24.72
CA CYS A 811 -10.15 -61.03 -23.55
C CYS A 811 -11.61 -60.66 -23.27
N LEU A 812 -11.93 -60.32 -22.02
CA LEU A 812 -13.23 -59.78 -21.62
C LEU A 812 -13.12 -58.25 -21.51
N ASP A 813 -14.05 -57.54 -22.14
CA ASP A 813 -14.13 -56.07 -22.15
C ASP A 813 -15.42 -55.62 -21.44
N LEU A 814 -15.29 -55.25 -20.16
CA LEU A 814 -16.43 -54.95 -19.29
C LEU A 814 -17.21 -53.72 -19.77
N CYS A 815 -16.56 -52.78 -20.46
CA CYS A 815 -17.17 -51.55 -20.98
C CYS A 815 -18.09 -51.76 -22.20
N LYS A 816 -17.93 -52.91 -22.87
CA LYS A 816 -18.81 -53.34 -23.97
C LYS A 816 -20.00 -54.18 -23.50
N GLY A 817 -20.13 -54.43 -22.19
CA GLY A 817 -21.22 -55.23 -21.62
C GLY A 817 -20.90 -56.73 -21.52
N ASP A 818 -19.64 -57.13 -21.73
CA ASP A 818 -19.23 -58.52 -21.59
C ASP A 818 -18.99 -58.87 -20.11
N HIS A 819 -19.96 -59.53 -19.46
CA HIS A 819 -19.85 -59.89 -18.04
C HIS A 819 -19.60 -61.40 -17.81
N VAL A 820 -19.50 -62.19 -18.87
CA VAL A 820 -19.37 -63.65 -18.77
C VAL A 820 -18.24 -64.15 -19.66
N LEU A 821 -17.22 -64.74 -19.04
CA LEU A 821 -16.16 -65.43 -19.74
C LEU A 821 -16.38 -66.95 -19.69
N LYS A 822 -16.62 -67.58 -20.85
CA LYS A 822 -16.77 -69.04 -20.95
C LYS A 822 -15.44 -69.68 -21.29
N LEU A 823 -14.96 -70.57 -20.42
CA LEU A 823 -13.76 -71.36 -20.61
C LEU A 823 -14.14 -72.83 -20.88
N TYR A 824 -13.70 -73.37 -22.00
CA TYR A 824 -14.03 -74.70 -22.47
C TYR A 824 -12.91 -75.70 -22.18
N TYR A 825 -13.29 -76.85 -21.64
CA TYR A 825 -12.41 -77.96 -21.27
C TYR A 825 -12.91 -79.25 -21.91
N VAL A 826 -12.01 -80.23 -22.09
CA VAL A 826 -12.35 -81.61 -22.48
C VAL A 826 -11.87 -82.56 -21.40
N HIS A 827 -12.61 -83.65 -21.17
CA HIS A 827 -12.17 -84.71 -20.28
C HIS A 827 -10.87 -85.31 -20.81
N ARG A 828 -9.92 -85.55 -19.90
CA ARG A 828 -8.63 -86.16 -20.23
C ARG A 828 -8.76 -87.63 -20.58
#